data_AF-A0A226DKN7-F1
#
_entry.id   AF-A0A226DKN7-F1
#
_cell.length_a   1.000
_cell.length_b   1.000
_cell.length_c   1.000
_cell.angle_alpha   90.00
_cell.angle_beta   90.00
_cell.angle_gamma   90.00
#
_symmetry.space_group_name_H-M   'P 1'
#
loop_
_entity.id
_entity.type
_entity.pdbx_description
1 polymer ?
#
loop_
_entity_poly.entity_id
_entity_poly.type
_entity_poly.pdbx_seq_one_letter_code
_entity_poly.pdbx_strand_id
1 'polypeptide(L)'
;MVKLAMFILGSVSFMIKQYIEQYRKADLDMTLTELEPDLSLPRIQTYDFIIVGAGTSGCQLAGRVSQYFKVLLLEAGGNPPPAANLLLLEGDIIADTVINYHFQSKQQHLSLKSGGMLNISMGRMMGGSGSHNANFYNRGSPYDYDHFARITQDPSWSYLNVIQHFKRFEKFDGILVNENQRDFYGTNGPISVTSSNSPALGIWLAAGRELGFQAADSNAFQIEGFTPLAMSTKNGVKSSSYTSFIEGVERNNRNLRALRYSQVQKILINENKVAYGVTYLRHGIPQIAHASREVIISAGAVLSPIMLMKSGIGPANTLQSANIPIVQDLPGVGQNLMDHASIQFQFQILNPSAVQALNPLLSDAGWEDSLIKFQTPVRTGAIVENTRQQAFMVSSRAKRENEGTGRTIIFGAGTAGCLLAGRLSQYFKVLLLETGGNPPPPVNLLIWLENAINKDTLINYQFQSKQQHLSLKSGGVLNISMGKMMGGSGSHNGNFYNRGSPYDYDHFARITQDSSWSYSNVIQHFKRIENFDGILVNENQRGFAPLALSTKNGVKSSSYTALIEGVENTNPNLRPLRYSQVQKVLINENKVAYGVTYLRHGIPQIAHASREVIISAGAVLSPIMLMKSGIGPANTLQAAKIPIVQDLPGVGQNLLDHAAIHFKFQILNPSAAQALNPLLSESGWEDAFIKLQAPININVEFGRPKSRGCVILNTYAHSSGEIDDEKLVSLDLGSLTDPTDIDVLLEG
;
A
#
# COMPACT_ATOMS: atom_id res chain seq x y z
N MET A 1 -51.89 -2.03 -3.52
CA MET A 1 -51.12 -1.15 -2.60
C MET A 1 -51.43 -1.58 -1.17
N VAL A 2 -50.38 -1.82 -0.37
CA VAL A 2 -50.36 -2.42 0.96
C VAL A 2 -50.92 -1.42 2.00
N LYS A 3 -52.06 -1.74 2.64
CA LYS A 3 -52.76 -0.79 3.55
C LYS A 3 -51.95 -0.49 4.81
N LEU A 4 -51.26 -1.50 5.36
CA LEU A 4 -50.45 -1.37 6.56
C LEU A 4 -49.21 -0.49 6.33
N ALA A 5 -48.53 -0.69 5.18
CA ALA A 5 -47.35 0.11 4.80
C ALA A 5 -47.67 1.60 4.66
N MET A 6 -48.79 1.93 4.01
CA MET A 6 -49.19 3.33 3.83
C MET A 6 -49.53 4.00 5.16
N PHE A 7 -50.17 3.29 6.10
CA PHE A 7 -50.45 3.81 7.43
C PHE A 7 -49.17 4.05 8.24
N ILE A 8 -48.25 3.08 8.24
CA ILE A 8 -46.98 3.20 8.97
C ILE A 8 -46.16 4.35 8.40
N LEU A 9 -45.86 4.34 7.10
CA LEU A 9 -45.02 5.37 6.46
C LEU A 9 -45.66 6.76 6.52
N GLY A 10 -46.98 6.85 6.34
CA GLY A 10 -47.72 8.11 6.42
C GLY A 10 -47.75 8.75 7.81
N SER A 11 -47.54 7.97 8.87
CA SER A 11 -47.57 8.46 10.27
C SER A 11 -46.18 8.79 10.84
N VAL A 12 -45.09 8.44 10.17
CA VAL A 12 -43.71 8.61 10.67
C VAL A 12 -43.39 10.07 10.99
N SER A 13 -43.69 11.01 10.08
CA SER A 13 -43.40 12.44 10.32
C SER A 13 -44.15 12.98 11.55
N PHE A 14 -45.39 12.54 11.75
CA PHE A 14 -46.15 12.91 12.95
C PHE A 14 -45.52 12.33 14.22
N MET A 15 -45.17 11.05 14.21
CA MET A 15 -44.51 10.37 15.34
C MET A 15 -43.17 11.03 15.70
N ILE A 16 -42.36 11.38 14.71
CA ILE A 16 -41.10 12.11 14.91
C ILE A 16 -41.37 13.40 15.67
N LYS A 17 -42.32 14.23 15.20
CA LYS A 17 -42.67 15.51 15.85
C LYS A 17 -43.14 15.33 17.28
N GLN A 18 -44.01 14.34 17.54
CA GLN A 18 -44.50 14.04 18.90
C GLN A 18 -43.37 13.70 19.87
N TYR A 19 -42.42 12.83 19.47
CA TYR A 19 -41.27 12.50 20.32
C TYR A 19 -40.37 13.71 20.57
N ILE A 20 -40.13 14.53 19.55
CA ILE A 20 -39.28 15.72 19.70
C ILE A 20 -39.91 16.74 20.65
N GLU A 21 -41.22 16.99 20.53
CA GLU A 21 -41.95 17.89 21.43
C GLU A 21 -41.92 17.36 22.87
N GLN A 22 -42.13 16.05 23.05
CA GLN A 22 -42.05 15.41 24.35
C GLN A 22 -40.65 15.58 24.97
N TYR A 23 -39.59 15.29 24.23
CA TYR A 23 -38.20 15.44 24.69
C TYR A 23 -37.87 16.89 25.03
N ARG A 24 -38.32 17.82 24.20
CA ARG A 24 -38.09 19.26 24.41
C ARG A 24 -38.77 19.73 25.68
N LYS A 25 -40.04 19.36 25.88
CA LYS A 25 -40.80 19.73 27.08
C LYS A 25 -40.16 19.17 28.34
N ALA A 26 -39.82 17.88 28.33
CA ALA A 26 -39.17 17.24 29.47
C ALA A 26 -37.82 17.89 29.82
N ASP A 27 -36.98 18.21 28.83
CA ASP A 27 -35.70 18.88 29.07
C ASP A 27 -35.88 20.34 29.53
N LEU A 28 -36.88 21.05 29.00
CA LEU A 28 -37.23 22.40 29.42
C LEU A 28 -37.68 22.41 30.89
N ASP A 29 -38.58 21.52 31.28
CA ASP A 29 -39.07 21.41 32.66
C ASP A 29 -37.90 21.17 33.62
N MET A 30 -37.00 20.22 33.29
CA MET A 30 -35.76 20.01 34.07
C MET A 30 -34.85 21.24 34.12
N THR A 31 -34.75 21.98 33.01
CA THR A 31 -33.94 23.21 32.94
C THR A 31 -34.51 24.30 33.84
N LEU A 32 -35.83 24.48 33.82
CA LEU A 32 -36.50 25.48 34.66
C LEU A 32 -36.38 25.15 36.14
N THR A 33 -36.54 23.87 36.52
CA THR A 33 -36.29 23.42 37.89
C THR A 33 -34.84 23.62 38.31
N GLU A 34 -33.87 23.39 37.41
CA GLU A 34 -32.46 23.62 37.70
C GLU A 34 -32.14 25.11 37.95
N LEU A 35 -32.80 26.01 37.22
CA LEU A 35 -32.57 27.46 37.29
C LEU A 35 -33.43 28.18 38.33
N GLU A 36 -34.43 27.51 38.89
CA GLU A 36 -35.36 28.07 39.90
C GLU A 36 -34.62 28.64 41.13
N PRO A 37 -33.63 27.94 41.74
CA PRO A 37 -32.88 28.48 42.88
C PRO A 37 -32.06 29.73 42.54
N ASP A 38 -31.69 29.88 41.26
CA ASP A 38 -30.83 30.96 40.78
C ASP A 38 -31.66 32.15 40.24
N LEU A 39 -32.97 32.21 40.51
CA LEU A 39 -33.88 33.25 39.97
C LEU A 39 -33.79 33.41 38.45
N SER A 40 -33.54 32.31 37.73
CA SER A 40 -33.27 32.32 36.28
C SER A 40 -32.04 33.14 35.84
N LEU A 41 -31.14 33.47 36.77
CA LEU A 41 -29.87 34.12 36.45
C LEU A 41 -28.85 33.07 35.93
N PRO A 42 -27.97 33.44 34.99
CA PRO A 42 -26.93 32.53 34.49
C PRO A 42 -25.93 32.21 35.61
N ARG A 43 -25.93 30.98 36.12
CA ARG A 43 -24.88 30.52 37.03
C ARG A 43 -23.65 30.10 36.24
N ILE A 44 -22.57 30.88 36.38
CA ILE A 44 -21.31 30.58 35.73
C ILE A 44 -20.71 29.33 36.37
N GLN A 45 -20.71 28.23 35.63
CA GLN A 45 -20.07 26.98 36.02
C GLN A 45 -18.74 26.81 35.28
N THR A 46 -17.75 26.25 35.98
CA THR A 46 -16.44 25.94 35.40
C THR A 46 -16.30 24.44 35.17
N TYR A 47 -15.78 24.09 34.00
CA TYR A 47 -15.47 22.73 33.54
C TYR A 47 -14.01 22.68 33.10
N ASP A 48 -13.41 21.48 33.07
CA ASP A 48 -12.08 21.31 32.49
C ASP A 48 -12.14 21.53 30.98
N PHE A 49 -13.09 20.88 30.33
CA PHE A 49 -13.31 20.97 28.89
C PHE A 49 -14.75 21.34 28.57
N ILE A 50 -14.93 22.25 27.63
CA ILE A 50 -16.23 22.52 27.00
C ILE A 50 -16.16 22.05 25.55
N ILE A 51 -17.03 21.12 25.17
CA ILE A 51 -17.15 20.59 23.81
C ILE A 51 -18.42 21.13 23.17
N VAL A 52 -18.25 21.86 22.08
CA VAL A 52 -19.33 22.53 21.33
C VAL A 52 -19.78 21.64 20.17
N GLY A 53 -20.98 21.08 20.28
CA GLY A 53 -21.59 20.17 19.31
C GLY A 53 -21.45 18.71 19.76
N ALA A 54 -22.57 18.05 20.01
CA ALA A 54 -22.62 16.61 20.29
C ALA A 54 -22.78 15.81 18.99
N GLY A 55 -22.00 16.16 17.97
CA GLY A 55 -21.94 15.43 16.71
C GLY A 55 -21.09 14.16 16.79
N THR A 56 -20.78 13.59 15.62
CA THR A 56 -19.99 12.35 15.50
C THR A 56 -18.67 12.41 16.29
N SER A 57 -17.90 13.48 16.13
CA SER A 57 -16.61 13.68 16.82
C SER A 57 -16.80 14.14 18.27
N GLY A 58 -17.73 15.05 18.53
CA GLY A 58 -17.94 15.63 19.86
C GLY A 58 -18.39 14.59 20.89
N CYS A 59 -19.29 13.68 20.51
CA CYS A 59 -19.69 12.55 21.36
C CYS A 59 -18.52 11.62 21.68
N GLN A 60 -17.72 11.26 20.66
CA GLN A 60 -16.57 10.38 20.86
C GLN A 60 -15.54 10.99 21.82
N LEU A 61 -15.27 12.29 21.65
CA LEU A 61 -14.33 13.01 22.50
C LEU A 61 -14.85 13.14 23.93
N ALA A 62 -16.10 13.59 24.11
CA ALA A 62 -16.70 13.77 25.43
C ALA A 62 -16.78 12.46 26.23
N GLY A 63 -17.17 11.35 25.57
CA GLY A 63 -17.23 10.04 26.20
C GLY A 63 -15.87 9.53 26.69
N ARG A 64 -14.76 9.91 26.03
CA ARG A 64 -13.40 9.53 26.41
C ARG A 64 -12.80 10.46 27.46
N VAL A 65 -12.85 11.77 27.22
CA VAL A 65 -12.23 12.79 28.09
C VAL A 65 -12.92 12.84 29.46
N SER A 66 -14.23 12.60 29.50
CA SER A 66 -14.98 12.59 30.77
C SER A 66 -14.57 11.48 31.74
N GLN A 67 -13.82 10.46 31.29
CA GLN A 67 -13.27 9.44 32.19
C GLN A 67 -12.25 10.03 33.18
N TYR A 68 -11.63 11.16 32.84
CA TYR A 68 -10.54 11.76 33.60
C TYR A 68 -10.82 13.20 34.04
N PHE A 69 -11.72 13.91 33.34
CA PHE A 69 -11.92 15.35 33.50
C PHE A 69 -13.40 15.74 33.53
N LYS A 70 -13.71 16.89 34.11
CA LYS A 70 -15.08 17.43 34.12
C LYS A 70 -15.40 18.08 32.78
N VAL A 71 -16.35 17.52 32.03
CA VAL A 71 -16.67 17.89 30.65
C VAL A 71 -18.10 18.42 30.55
N LEU A 72 -18.25 19.58 29.91
CA LEU A 72 -19.54 20.08 29.42
C LEU A 72 -19.65 19.80 27.92
N LEU A 73 -20.68 19.06 27.52
CA LEU A 73 -21.02 18.82 26.12
C LEU A 73 -22.31 19.58 25.78
N LEU A 74 -22.26 20.48 24.79
CA LEU A 74 -23.39 21.33 24.40
C LEU A 74 -23.90 20.96 23.02
N GLU A 75 -25.20 20.69 22.89
CA GLU A 75 -25.85 20.36 21.62
C GLU A 75 -27.08 21.25 21.38
N ALA A 76 -27.20 21.81 20.18
CA ALA A 76 -28.31 22.69 19.83
C ALA A 76 -29.64 21.93 19.61
N GLY A 77 -29.56 20.62 19.34
CA GLY A 77 -30.68 19.71 19.19
C GLY A 77 -31.04 18.92 20.46
N GLY A 78 -32.07 18.07 20.31
CA GLY A 78 -32.53 17.13 21.34
C GLY A 78 -31.94 15.73 21.20
N ASN A 79 -32.52 14.76 21.89
CA ASN A 79 -32.21 13.35 21.64
C ASN A 79 -32.76 12.91 20.26
N PRO A 80 -32.10 11.97 19.56
CA PRO A 80 -32.63 11.39 18.34
C PRO A 80 -33.98 10.69 18.62
N PRO A 81 -35.01 10.85 17.77
CA PRO A 81 -36.26 10.11 17.91
C PRO A 81 -36.03 8.62 17.64
N PRO A 82 -36.87 7.70 18.15
CA PRO A 82 -36.70 6.26 17.93
C PRO A 82 -36.64 5.87 16.44
N ALA A 83 -37.34 6.59 15.57
CA ALA A 83 -37.31 6.40 14.12
C ALA A 83 -35.92 6.60 13.50
N ALA A 84 -35.03 7.40 14.12
CA ALA A 84 -33.65 7.60 13.67
C ALA A 84 -32.80 6.31 13.77
N ASN A 85 -33.24 5.33 14.57
CA ASN A 85 -32.57 4.04 14.67
C ASN A 85 -32.89 3.09 13.51
N LEU A 86 -33.90 3.41 12.70
CA LEU A 86 -34.40 2.55 11.63
C LEU A 86 -33.88 3.05 10.28
N LEU A 87 -33.11 2.20 9.59
CA LEU A 87 -32.56 2.56 8.28
C LEU A 87 -33.67 2.77 7.23
N LEU A 88 -34.78 2.04 7.32
CA LEU A 88 -35.91 2.19 6.41
C LEU A 88 -36.44 3.64 6.35
N LEU A 89 -36.29 4.39 7.44
CA LEU A 89 -36.78 5.77 7.59
C LEU A 89 -35.69 6.82 7.37
N GLU A 90 -34.52 6.44 6.84
CA GLU A 90 -33.39 7.34 6.58
C GLU A 90 -33.83 8.61 5.83
N GLY A 91 -34.63 8.45 4.76
CA GLY A 91 -35.09 9.57 3.94
C GLY A 91 -35.96 10.55 4.71
N ASP A 92 -36.93 10.06 5.48
CA ASP A 92 -37.82 10.89 6.31
C ASP A 92 -37.05 11.60 7.41
N ILE A 93 -36.10 10.89 8.04
CA ILE A 93 -35.25 11.44 9.10
C ILE A 93 -34.32 12.52 8.57
N ILE A 94 -33.73 12.37 7.37
CA ILE A 94 -32.86 13.39 6.76
C ILE A 94 -33.65 14.62 6.28
N ALA A 95 -34.89 14.43 5.84
CA ALA A 95 -35.76 15.49 5.31
C ALA A 95 -36.44 16.33 6.40
N ASP A 96 -36.51 15.84 7.64
CA ASP A 96 -37.17 16.55 8.73
C ASP A 96 -36.39 17.79 9.19
N THR A 97 -36.99 18.96 9.06
CA THR A 97 -36.35 20.25 9.36
C THR A 97 -36.25 20.58 10.84
N VAL A 98 -36.92 19.83 11.72
CA VAL A 98 -36.88 20.05 13.17
C VAL A 98 -35.57 19.50 13.75
N ILE A 99 -35.16 18.33 13.27
CA ILE A 99 -33.98 17.60 13.76
C ILE A 99 -32.77 17.75 12.84
N ASN A 100 -32.86 18.52 11.75
CA ASN A 100 -31.75 18.81 10.86
C ASN A 100 -31.64 20.28 10.52
N TYR A 101 -30.42 20.72 10.30
CA TYR A 101 -30.14 21.93 9.54
C TYR A 101 -30.19 21.62 8.05
N HIS A 102 -30.88 22.44 7.27
CA HIS A 102 -30.85 22.39 5.81
C HIS A 102 -30.21 23.67 5.28
N PHE A 103 -28.97 23.54 4.79
CA PHE A 103 -28.26 24.63 4.13
C PHE A 103 -28.44 24.49 2.62
N GLN A 104 -28.59 25.62 1.95
CA GLN A 104 -28.59 25.67 0.48
C GLN A 104 -27.28 26.25 0.00
N SER A 105 -26.67 25.62 -0.98
CA SER A 105 -25.52 26.20 -1.68
C SER A 105 -25.97 27.43 -2.48
N LYS A 106 -25.01 28.30 -2.83
CA LYS A 106 -25.23 29.24 -3.94
C LYS A 106 -25.47 28.45 -5.22
N GLN A 107 -26.15 29.06 -6.19
CA GLN A 107 -26.38 28.44 -7.49
C GLN A 107 -25.04 28.16 -8.18
N GLN A 108 -24.76 26.89 -8.38
CA GLN A 108 -23.56 26.32 -8.99
C GLN A 108 -24.07 25.06 -9.68
N HIS A 109 -23.80 24.82 -10.97
CA HIS A 109 -24.37 23.71 -11.78
C HIS A 109 -24.05 22.28 -11.26
N LEU A 110 -24.45 21.98 -10.03
CA LEU A 110 -24.05 20.87 -9.17
C LEU A 110 -25.23 19.94 -8.88
N SER A 111 -26.45 20.38 -9.14
CA SER A 111 -27.66 19.56 -9.04
C SER A 111 -28.51 19.69 -10.29
N LEU A 112 -28.84 18.54 -10.88
CA LEU A 112 -29.76 18.42 -12.02
C LEU A 112 -31.23 18.58 -11.61
N LYS A 113 -31.56 18.45 -10.32
CA LYS A 113 -32.95 18.43 -9.82
C LYS A 113 -33.42 19.77 -9.22
N SER A 114 -32.50 20.61 -8.79
CA SER A 114 -32.80 21.82 -7.99
C SER A 114 -32.19 23.09 -8.61
N GLY A 115 -32.20 23.17 -9.95
CA GLY A 115 -31.73 24.35 -10.67
C GLY A 115 -30.25 24.69 -10.45
N GLY A 116 -29.42 23.70 -10.10
CA GLY A 116 -28.04 23.91 -9.71
C GLY A 116 -27.85 24.38 -8.26
N MET A 117 -28.69 23.99 -7.31
CA MET A 117 -28.41 24.23 -5.88
C MET A 117 -28.33 22.91 -5.13
N LEU A 118 -27.33 22.75 -4.27
CA LEU A 118 -27.23 21.60 -3.37
C LEU A 118 -27.91 21.93 -2.03
N ASN A 119 -28.73 20.99 -1.56
CA ASN A 119 -29.26 21.03 -0.20
C ASN A 119 -28.39 20.12 0.67
N ILE A 120 -27.70 20.70 1.65
CA ILE A 120 -26.85 20.00 2.60
C ILE A 120 -27.64 19.85 3.90
N SER A 121 -27.96 18.61 4.27
CA SER A 121 -28.59 18.29 5.56
C SER A 121 -27.51 17.96 6.59
N MET A 122 -27.59 18.56 7.78
CA MET A 122 -26.72 18.24 8.92
C MET A 122 -27.56 17.96 10.16
N GLY A 123 -27.24 16.89 10.89
CA GLY A 123 -28.02 16.48 12.05
C GLY A 123 -27.95 17.49 13.18
N ARG A 124 -29.12 17.90 13.68
CA ARG A 124 -29.33 18.79 14.83
C ARG A 124 -29.98 17.99 15.96
N MET A 125 -29.20 17.07 16.52
CA MET A 125 -29.57 16.19 17.62
C MET A 125 -28.32 15.59 18.25
N MET A 126 -28.45 14.94 19.41
CA MET A 126 -27.37 14.15 20.00
C MET A 126 -26.88 13.08 19.02
N GLY A 127 -25.56 13.04 18.79
CA GLY A 127 -24.88 12.23 17.78
C GLY A 127 -24.75 12.91 16.41
N GLY A 128 -25.38 14.08 16.22
CA GLY A 128 -25.34 14.89 14.99
C GLY A 128 -25.73 14.08 13.75
N SER A 129 -25.01 14.30 12.64
CA SER A 129 -25.22 13.52 11.41
C SER A 129 -24.96 12.01 11.58
N GLY A 130 -24.19 11.58 12.58
CA GLY A 130 -24.07 10.16 12.93
C GLY A 130 -25.41 9.53 13.35
N SER A 131 -26.35 10.33 13.84
CA SER A 131 -27.69 9.87 14.24
C SER A 131 -28.71 9.88 13.10
N HIS A 132 -28.46 10.52 11.95
CA HIS A 132 -29.40 10.53 10.81
C HIS A 132 -28.90 9.84 9.53
N ASN A 133 -27.62 9.47 9.44
CA ASN A 133 -27.02 9.01 8.19
C ASN A 133 -27.49 7.59 7.78
N ALA A 134 -27.01 7.12 6.63
CA ALA A 134 -27.32 5.80 6.08
C ALA A 134 -26.65 4.59 6.79
N ASN A 135 -26.01 4.78 7.95
CA ASN A 135 -25.18 3.79 8.65
C ASN A 135 -23.96 3.27 7.87
N PHE A 136 -23.60 3.86 6.73
CA PHE A 136 -22.47 3.37 5.93
C PHE A 136 -21.17 3.55 6.71
N TYR A 137 -20.40 2.47 6.82
CA TYR A 137 -19.11 2.48 7.49
C TYR A 137 -17.99 2.33 6.47
N ASN A 138 -17.32 3.44 6.16
CA ASN A 138 -16.19 3.48 5.26
C ASN A 138 -15.02 4.25 5.87
N ARG A 139 -13.80 3.79 5.60
CA ARG A 139 -12.55 4.48 5.89
C ARG A 139 -12.04 5.20 4.64
N GLY A 140 -11.21 6.22 4.84
CA GLY A 140 -10.41 6.83 3.78
C GLY A 140 -9.28 5.92 3.29
N SER A 141 -8.70 6.27 2.15
CA SER A 141 -7.56 5.56 1.59
C SER A 141 -6.31 5.75 2.44
N PRO A 142 -5.40 4.76 2.54
CA PRO A 142 -4.08 4.97 3.16
C PRO A 142 -3.34 6.20 2.60
N TYR A 143 -3.52 6.50 1.32
CA TYR A 143 -2.93 7.66 0.66
C TYR A 143 -3.45 8.99 1.20
N ASP A 144 -4.71 9.07 1.63
CA ASP A 144 -5.32 10.31 2.15
C ASP A 144 -4.63 10.70 3.47
N TYR A 145 -4.44 9.72 4.35
CA TYR A 145 -3.80 9.90 5.65
C TYR A 145 -2.29 10.16 5.52
N ASP A 146 -1.60 9.43 4.64
CA ASP A 146 -0.19 9.70 4.37
C ASP A 146 0.02 11.07 3.69
N HIS A 147 -0.96 11.52 2.88
CA HIS A 147 -0.98 12.88 2.35
C HIS A 147 -1.14 13.90 3.48
N PHE A 148 -2.06 13.66 4.43
CA PHE A 148 -2.21 14.52 5.61
C PHE A 148 -0.90 14.62 6.38
N ALA A 149 -0.27 13.50 6.72
CA ALA A 149 1.02 13.49 7.41
C ALA A 149 2.11 14.29 6.67
N ARG A 150 2.10 14.26 5.34
CA ARG A 150 3.06 15.01 4.51
C ARG A 150 2.78 16.51 4.53
N ILE A 151 1.52 16.95 4.37
CA ILE A 151 1.19 18.38 4.31
C ILE A 151 1.21 19.05 5.69
N THR A 152 0.92 18.30 6.76
CA THR A 152 0.99 18.80 8.14
C THR A 152 2.38 18.64 8.74
N GLN A 153 3.25 17.84 8.11
CA GLN A 153 4.54 17.41 8.66
C GLN A 153 4.42 16.69 10.01
N ASP A 154 3.27 16.05 10.25
CA ASP A 154 2.99 15.31 11.47
C ASP A 154 2.76 13.82 11.16
N PRO A 155 3.72 12.94 11.53
CA PRO A 155 3.60 11.51 11.25
C PRO A 155 2.45 10.84 12.00
N SER A 156 1.86 11.49 13.03
CA SER A 156 0.69 10.96 13.74
C SER A 156 -0.51 10.75 12.82
N TRP A 157 -0.57 11.49 11.71
CA TRP A 157 -1.60 11.37 10.67
C TRP A 157 -1.33 10.27 9.65
N SER A 158 -0.17 9.60 9.66
CA SER A 158 0.09 8.51 8.71
C SER A 158 -0.89 7.37 8.89
N TYR A 159 -1.22 6.65 7.81
CA TYR A 159 -2.24 5.60 7.86
C TYR A 159 -1.95 4.55 8.93
N LEU A 160 -0.68 4.17 9.11
CA LEU A 160 -0.24 3.19 10.10
C LEU A 160 -0.53 3.62 11.55
N ASN A 161 -0.56 4.92 11.82
CA ASN A 161 -0.89 5.45 13.14
C ASN A 161 -2.41 5.61 13.29
N VAL A 162 -3.08 6.16 12.28
CA VAL A 162 -4.53 6.40 12.32
C VAL A 162 -5.33 5.08 12.36
N ILE A 163 -4.88 4.02 11.68
CA ILE A 163 -5.56 2.71 11.70
C ILE A 163 -5.70 2.14 13.12
N GLN A 164 -4.75 2.43 14.01
CA GLN A 164 -4.85 2.02 15.42
C GLN A 164 -5.97 2.76 16.16
N HIS A 165 -6.34 3.97 15.73
CA HIS A 165 -7.49 4.69 16.27
C HIS A 165 -8.80 4.09 15.77
N PHE A 166 -8.91 3.76 14.47
CA PHE A 166 -10.07 3.06 13.90
C PHE A 166 -10.35 1.76 14.64
N LYS A 167 -9.34 0.89 14.73
CA LYS A 167 -9.43 -0.40 15.46
C LYS A 167 -9.79 -0.25 16.93
N ARG A 168 -9.45 0.87 17.57
CA ARG A 168 -9.78 1.12 18.98
C ARG A 168 -11.24 1.51 19.20
N PHE A 169 -11.91 2.10 18.21
CA PHE A 169 -13.27 2.60 18.41
C PHE A 169 -14.37 1.73 17.79
N GLU A 170 -14.03 0.85 16.87
CA GLU A 170 -14.98 -0.09 16.26
C GLU A 170 -14.93 -1.49 16.90
N LYS A 171 -16.05 -2.19 16.83
CA LYS A 171 -16.18 -3.62 17.04
C LYS A 171 -16.82 -4.20 15.79
N PHE A 172 -16.05 -4.90 14.99
CA PHE A 172 -16.53 -5.56 13.79
C PHE A 172 -17.05 -6.97 14.10
N ASP A 173 -18.32 -7.21 13.82
CA ASP A 173 -19.02 -8.49 13.98
C ASP A 173 -19.69 -8.99 12.67
N GLY A 174 -19.30 -8.39 11.54
CA GLY A 174 -19.78 -8.77 10.22
C GLY A 174 -19.02 -9.94 9.56
N ILE A 175 -19.51 -10.31 8.38
CA ILE A 175 -18.91 -11.29 7.47
C ILE A 175 -17.93 -10.55 6.54
N LEU A 176 -16.72 -11.10 6.40
CA LEU A 176 -15.74 -10.60 5.44
C LEU A 176 -15.77 -11.44 4.17
N VAL A 177 -15.55 -10.78 3.03
CA VAL A 177 -15.27 -11.49 1.76
C VAL A 177 -13.97 -12.28 1.83
N ASN A 178 -13.05 -11.84 2.70
CA ASN A 178 -11.78 -12.49 2.96
C ASN A 178 -11.45 -12.38 4.45
N GLU A 179 -11.65 -13.46 5.21
CA GLU A 179 -11.47 -13.48 6.68
C GLU A 179 -10.05 -13.11 7.13
N ASN A 180 -9.10 -13.24 6.23
CA ASN A 180 -7.70 -12.85 6.40
C ASN A 180 -7.47 -11.36 6.58
N GLN A 181 -8.51 -10.56 6.34
CA GLN A 181 -8.52 -9.13 6.54
C GLN A 181 -9.11 -8.74 7.89
N ARG A 182 -9.50 -9.70 8.74
CA ARG A 182 -10.07 -9.44 10.07
C ARG A 182 -9.14 -8.64 10.97
N ASP A 183 -7.82 -8.81 10.81
CA ASP A 183 -6.81 -8.03 11.54
C ASP A 183 -6.83 -6.52 11.24
N PHE A 184 -7.48 -6.08 10.15
CA PHE A 184 -7.70 -4.66 9.88
C PHE A 184 -8.80 -4.05 10.74
N TYR A 185 -9.57 -4.86 11.47
CA TYR A 185 -10.69 -4.41 12.26
C TYR A 185 -10.43 -4.42 13.76
N GLY A 186 -11.16 -3.55 14.46
CA GLY A 186 -11.32 -3.58 15.90
C GLY A 186 -12.35 -4.61 16.34
N THR A 187 -12.16 -5.18 17.52
CA THR A 187 -13.09 -6.20 18.08
C THR A 187 -13.77 -5.76 19.38
N ASN A 188 -13.32 -4.65 19.97
CA ASN A 188 -13.70 -4.23 21.32
C ASN A 188 -14.14 -2.76 21.42
N GLY A 189 -14.24 -2.06 20.29
CA GLY A 189 -14.66 -0.67 20.28
C GLY A 189 -16.17 -0.48 20.53
N PRO A 190 -16.58 0.72 20.98
CA PRO A 190 -17.97 1.04 21.27
C PRO A 190 -18.90 1.08 20.05
N ILE A 191 -18.39 1.40 18.85
CA ILE A 191 -19.20 1.42 17.62
C ILE A 191 -19.25 0.00 17.07
N SER A 192 -20.42 -0.62 17.07
CA SER A 192 -20.62 -1.91 16.40
C SER A 192 -20.69 -1.72 14.89
N VAL A 193 -19.90 -2.52 14.16
CA VAL A 193 -19.84 -2.54 12.70
C VAL A 193 -20.13 -3.94 12.21
N THR A 194 -21.06 -4.07 11.28
CA THR A 194 -21.44 -5.34 10.66
C THR A 194 -21.41 -5.22 9.13
N SER A 195 -21.72 -6.28 8.41
CA SER A 195 -21.79 -6.32 6.93
C SER A 195 -23.24 -6.47 6.46
N SER A 196 -23.60 -5.81 5.35
CA SER A 196 -24.90 -6.00 4.68
C SER A 196 -25.09 -7.47 4.26
N ASN A 197 -26.26 -8.04 4.54
CA ASN A 197 -26.63 -9.39 4.10
C ASN A 197 -27.68 -9.32 2.98
N SER A 198 -27.26 -8.89 1.78
CA SER A 198 -28.18 -8.73 0.66
C SER A 198 -28.33 -10.03 -0.15
N PRO A 199 -29.55 -10.41 -0.53
CA PRO A 199 -29.77 -11.47 -1.53
C PRO A 199 -29.07 -11.19 -2.88
N ALA A 200 -28.75 -9.92 -3.18
CA ALA A 200 -28.05 -9.53 -4.40
C ALA A 200 -26.53 -9.68 -4.34
N LEU A 201 -25.93 -10.00 -3.18
CA LEU A 201 -24.48 -10.01 -3.00
C LEU A 201 -23.79 -10.96 -4.00
N GLY A 202 -24.33 -12.16 -4.21
CA GLY A 202 -23.77 -13.12 -5.18
C GLY A 202 -23.74 -12.58 -6.61
N ILE A 203 -24.81 -11.90 -7.02
CA ILE A 203 -24.94 -11.27 -8.35
C ILE A 203 -23.95 -10.11 -8.47
N TRP A 204 -23.85 -9.28 -7.43
CA TRP A 204 -22.94 -8.14 -7.38
C TRP A 204 -21.47 -8.57 -7.51
N LEU A 205 -21.05 -9.61 -6.77
CA LEU A 205 -19.70 -10.15 -6.87
C LEU A 205 -19.43 -10.83 -8.22
N ALA A 206 -20.45 -11.45 -8.84
CA ALA A 206 -20.32 -12.02 -10.18
C ALA A 206 -20.10 -10.94 -11.24
N ALA A 207 -20.87 -9.85 -11.20
CA ALA A 207 -20.67 -8.70 -12.09
C ALA A 207 -19.26 -8.09 -11.95
N GLY A 208 -18.76 -7.98 -10.71
CA GLY A 208 -17.37 -7.56 -10.48
C GLY A 208 -16.35 -8.46 -11.18
N ARG A 209 -16.51 -9.79 -11.08
CA ARG A 209 -15.63 -10.75 -11.75
C ARG A 209 -15.68 -10.66 -13.27
N GLU A 210 -16.87 -10.48 -13.85
CA GLU A 210 -17.03 -10.30 -15.30
C GLU A 210 -16.30 -9.04 -15.80
N LEU A 211 -16.25 -7.99 -14.96
CA LEU A 211 -15.52 -6.76 -15.22
C LEU A 211 -14.02 -6.85 -14.89
N GLY A 212 -13.52 -8.02 -14.47
CA GLY A 212 -12.12 -8.24 -14.10
C GLY A 212 -11.73 -7.80 -12.69
N PHE A 213 -12.69 -7.47 -11.83
CA PHE A 213 -12.46 -7.11 -10.43
C PHE A 213 -12.61 -8.30 -9.49
N GLN A 214 -11.86 -8.26 -8.39
CA GLN A 214 -11.97 -9.24 -7.31
C GLN A 214 -12.94 -8.77 -6.22
N ALA A 215 -13.36 -9.71 -5.37
CA ALA A 215 -14.02 -9.35 -4.12
C ALA A 215 -12.97 -8.76 -3.17
N ALA A 216 -13.19 -7.54 -2.69
CA ALA A 216 -12.21 -6.85 -1.85
C ALA A 216 -12.86 -5.91 -0.84
N ASP A 217 -12.40 -6.00 0.40
CA ASP A 217 -12.89 -5.16 1.49
C ASP A 217 -12.39 -3.71 1.35
N SER A 218 -13.34 -2.76 1.33
CA SER A 218 -13.13 -1.32 1.22
C SER A 218 -12.58 -0.67 2.50
N ASN A 219 -12.56 -1.36 3.63
CA ASN A 219 -12.07 -0.89 4.92
C ASN A 219 -10.79 -1.59 5.39
N ALA A 220 -10.37 -2.66 4.71
CA ALA A 220 -9.06 -3.26 4.86
C ALA A 220 -8.00 -2.41 4.13
N PHE A 221 -7.00 -3.05 3.53
CA PHE A 221 -6.14 -2.36 2.58
C PHE A 221 -6.94 -2.10 1.28
N GLN A 222 -7.36 -0.85 1.07
CA GLN A 222 -8.22 -0.46 -0.04
C GLN A 222 -7.60 -0.80 -1.40
N ILE A 223 -8.25 -1.73 -2.10
CA ILE A 223 -8.01 -2.06 -3.51
C ILE A 223 -9.33 -1.99 -4.26
N GLU A 224 -9.26 -1.80 -5.58
CA GLU A 224 -10.47 -1.79 -6.41
C GLU A 224 -11.16 -3.15 -6.36
N GLY A 225 -12.46 -3.15 -6.09
CA GLY A 225 -13.21 -4.40 -5.93
C GLY A 225 -14.64 -4.21 -5.44
N PHE A 226 -15.35 -5.33 -5.42
CA PHE A 226 -16.76 -5.43 -5.07
C PHE A 226 -16.90 -6.11 -3.70
N THR A 227 -17.78 -5.62 -2.83
CA THR A 227 -17.90 -6.08 -1.44
C THR A 227 -19.32 -5.87 -0.90
N PRO A 228 -19.76 -6.65 0.11
CA PRO A 228 -20.85 -6.22 0.96
C PRO A 228 -20.52 -4.87 1.59
N LEU A 229 -21.55 -4.07 1.82
CA LEU A 229 -21.42 -2.77 2.45
C LEU A 229 -21.24 -2.95 3.96
N ALA A 230 -20.19 -2.36 4.55
CA ALA A 230 -20.04 -2.31 5.99
C ALA A 230 -20.96 -1.25 6.61
N MET A 231 -21.48 -1.53 7.81
CA MET A 231 -22.52 -0.75 8.44
C MET A 231 -22.32 -0.57 9.94
N SER A 232 -22.49 0.65 10.46
CA SER A 232 -22.51 0.93 11.89
C SER A 232 -23.86 0.57 12.52
N THR A 233 -24.04 -0.72 12.84
CA THR A 233 -25.30 -1.29 13.34
C THR A 233 -25.01 -2.22 14.52
N LYS A 234 -25.87 -2.19 15.55
CA LYS A 234 -25.86 -3.08 16.70
C LYS A 234 -27.24 -3.70 16.88
N ASN A 235 -27.36 -5.03 16.87
CA ASN A 235 -28.64 -5.74 17.08
C ASN A 235 -29.79 -5.20 16.20
N GLY A 236 -29.48 -4.93 14.92
CA GLY A 236 -30.43 -4.39 13.94
C GLY A 236 -30.84 -2.94 14.15
N VAL A 237 -30.14 -2.15 14.95
CA VAL A 237 -30.38 -0.70 15.03
C VAL A 237 -29.10 0.08 14.85
N LYS A 238 -29.21 1.35 14.45
CA LYS A 238 -28.09 2.27 14.29
C LYS A 238 -27.17 2.28 15.52
N SER A 239 -25.87 2.08 15.30
CA SER A 239 -24.82 2.33 16.28
C SER A 239 -24.25 3.74 16.03
N SER A 240 -24.86 4.77 16.61
CA SER A 240 -24.42 6.16 16.45
C SER A 240 -23.38 6.56 17.49
N SER A 241 -22.72 7.71 17.30
CA SER A 241 -21.81 8.23 18.32
C SER A 241 -22.51 8.54 19.65
N TYR A 242 -23.79 8.93 19.63
CA TYR A 242 -24.54 9.15 20.86
C TYR A 242 -24.80 7.86 21.62
N THR A 243 -25.38 6.86 20.97
CA THR A 243 -25.70 5.57 21.63
C THR A 243 -24.45 4.82 22.07
N SER A 244 -23.34 5.02 21.35
CA SER A 244 -22.10 4.28 21.60
C SER A 244 -21.15 4.97 22.60
N PHE A 245 -21.15 6.31 22.70
CA PHE A 245 -20.20 7.04 23.57
C PHE A 245 -20.85 7.86 24.69
N ILE A 246 -22.13 8.22 24.59
CA ILE A 246 -22.75 9.19 25.51
C ILE A 246 -23.89 8.58 26.31
N GLU A 247 -24.85 7.92 25.67
CA GLU A 247 -26.11 7.50 26.32
C GLU A 247 -25.88 6.71 27.62
N GLY A 248 -24.96 5.73 27.61
CA GLY A 248 -24.60 4.98 28.80
C GLY A 248 -23.68 5.75 29.76
N VAL A 249 -22.84 6.64 29.24
CA VAL A 249 -21.84 7.38 30.03
C VAL A 249 -22.51 8.48 30.85
N GLU A 250 -23.42 9.25 30.27
CA GLU A 250 -24.10 10.36 30.98
C GLU A 250 -24.98 9.89 32.14
N ARG A 251 -25.43 8.62 32.13
CA ARG A 251 -26.18 8.01 33.24
C ARG A 251 -25.29 7.62 34.41
N ASN A 252 -24.03 7.27 34.14
CA ASN A 252 -23.14 6.62 35.11
C ASN A 252 -21.92 7.46 35.52
N ASN A 253 -21.55 8.46 34.71
CA ASN A 253 -20.35 9.26 34.92
C ASN A 253 -20.69 10.71 35.29
N ARG A 254 -20.47 11.06 36.56
CA ARG A 254 -20.73 12.42 37.08
C ARG A 254 -19.80 13.50 36.50
N ASN A 255 -18.71 13.11 35.84
CA ASN A 255 -17.81 14.05 35.20
C ASN A 255 -18.33 14.55 33.84
N LEU A 256 -19.31 13.87 33.23
CA LEU A 256 -19.91 14.30 31.98
C LEU A 256 -21.24 15.00 32.24
N ARG A 257 -21.37 16.24 31.74
CA ARG A 257 -22.65 16.93 31.66
C ARG A 257 -22.98 17.23 30.20
N ALA A 258 -23.96 16.52 29.66
CA ALA A 258 -24.42 16.69 28.28
C ALA A 258 -25.76 17.45 28.24
N LEU A 259 -25.75 18.68 27.72
CA LEU A 259 -26.93 19.54 27.66
C LEU A 259 -27.48 19.59 26.24
N ARG A 260 -28.77 19.22 26.13
CA ARG A 260 -29.57 19.35 24.92
C ARG A 260 -30.06 20.79 24.76
N TYR A 261 -30.56 21.11 23.57
CA TYR A 261 -31.21 22.39 23.23
C TYR A 261 -30.38 23.62 23.64
N SER A 262 -29.06 23.47 23.63
CA SER A 262 -28.04 24.40 24.10
C SER A 262 -27.22 24.91 22.92
N GLN A 263 -27.71 25.97 22.29
CA GLN A 263 -27.07 26.56 21.11
C GLN A 263 -26.00 27.56 21.52
N VAL A 264 -24.74 27.18 21.35
CA VAL A 264 -23.60 28.09 21.54
C VAL A 264 -23.70 29.28 20.58
N GLN A 265 -23.44 30.47 21.10
CA GLN A 265 -23.51 31.73 20.35
C GLN A 265 -22.12 32.27 20.02
N LYS A 266 -21.20 32.20 20.99
CA LYS A 266 -19.86 32.77 20.88
C LYS A 266 -18.88 32.04 21.81
N ILE A 267 -17.63 31.91 21.36
CA ILE A 267 -16.50 31.52 22.22
C ILE A 267 -15.99 32.78 22.93
N LEU A 268 -15.81 32.67 24.24
CA LEU A 268 -15.26 33.74 25.07
C LEU A 268 -13.74 33.68 25.01
N ILE A 269 -13.13 34.76 24.51
CA ILE A 269 -11.68 34.87 24.29
C ILE A 269 -11.21 36.16 24.95
N ASN A 270 -10.14 36.07 25.74
CA ASN A 270 -9.56 37.23 26.41
C ASN A 270 -8.57 37.99 25.51
N GLU A 271 -8.05 39.10 26.03
CA GLU A 271 -7.06 39.96 25.35
C GLU A 271 -5.77 39.23 24.93
N ASN A 272 -5.39 38.16 25.65
CA ASN A 272 -4.23 37.31 25.34
C ASN A 272 -4.56 36.21 24.32
N LYS A 273 -5.72 36.28 23.67
CA LYS A 273 -6.23 35.30 22.68
C LYS A 273 -6.42 33.89 23.26
N VAL A 274 -6.69 33.80 24.55
CA VAL A 274 -6.99 32.53 25.23
C VAL A 274 -8.50 32.35 25.33
N ALA A 275 -9.00 31.23 24.80
CA ALA A 275 -10.40 30.83 24.97
C ALA A 275 -10.64 30.35 26.41
N TYR A 276 -11.59 30.96 27.12
CA TYR A 276 -11.85 30.68 28.54
C TYR A 276 -13.29 30.25 28.82
N GLY A 277 -14.14 30.16 27.80
CA GLY A 277 -15.54 29.77 27.98
C GLY A 277 -16.40 29.95 26.74
N VAL A 278 -17.70 29.82 26.93
CA VAL A 278 -18.71 30.02 25.88
C VAL A 278 -19.96 30.70 26.44
N THR A 279 -20.65 31.46 25.58
CA THR A 279 -22.03 31.86 25.79
C THR A 279 -22.94 30.97 24.95
N TYR A 280 -24.09 30.59 25.50
CA TYR A 280 -25.06 29.73 24.81
C TYR A 280 -26.49 30.04 25.24
N LEU A 281 -27.44 29.61 24.41
CA LEU A 281 -28.86 29.67 24.71
C LEU A 281 -29.37 28.27 24.98
N ARG A 282 -29.85 28.00 26.20
CA ARG A 282 -30.53 26.73 26.53
C ARG A 282 -32.03 26.98 26.55
N HIS A 283 -32.75 26.40 25.59
CA HIS A 283 -34.17 26.70 25.33
C HIS A 283 -34.46 28.21 25.16
N GLY A 284 -33.50 28.97 24.61
CA GLY A 284 -33.60 30.43 24.47
C GLY A 284 -33.20 31.22 25.71
N ILE A 285 -32.93 30.57 26.85
CA ILE A 285 -32.46 31.21 28.08
C ILE A 285 -30.95 31.41 27.99
N PRO A 286 -30.41 32.64 28.14
CA PRO A 286 -28.98 32.91 28.10
C PRO A 286 -28.22 32.21 29.22
N GLN A 287 -27.07 31.61 28.89
CA GLN A 287 -26.20 30.87 29.80
C GLN A 287 -24.73 31.15 29.48
N ILE A 288 -23.87 30.96 30.49
CA ILE A 288 -22.41 31.14 30.39
C ILE A 288 -21.72 29.96 31.09
N ALA A 289 -20.70 29.40 30.44
CA ALA A 289 -19.85 28.37 31.03
C ALA A 289 -18.37 28.70 30.79
N HIS A 290 -17.53 28.45 31.79
CA HIS A 290 -16.08 28.65 31.72
C HIS A 290 -15.34 27.31 31.56
N ALA A 291 -14.25 27.34 30.82
CA ALA A 291 -13.31 26.24 30.68
C ALA A 291 -12.00 26.58 31.40
N SER A 292 -11.53 25.69 32.28
CA SER A 292 -10.21 25.83 32.94
C SER A 292 -9.06 25.34 32.06
N ARG A 293 -9.34 24.54 31.02
CA ARG A 293 -8.35 24.06 30.05
C ARG A 293 -8.68 24.51 28.64
N GLU A 294 -9.64 23.85 28.00
CA GLU A 294 -9.88 24.05 26.56
C GLU A 294 -11.37 24.12 26.21
N VAL A 295 -11.65 24.92 25.18
CA VAL A 295 -12.92 24.91 24.45
C VAL A 295 -12.70 24.24 23.11
N ILE A 296 -13.39 23.14 22.86
CA ILE A 296 -13.21 22.29 21.68
C ILE A 296 -14.44 22.40 20.78
N ILE A 297 -14.24 22.86 19.54
CA ILE A 297 -15.32 23.03 18.57
C ILE A 297 -15.49 21.74 17.76
N SER A 298 -16.67 21.13 17.83
CA SER A 298 -17.07 19.90 17.13
C SER A 298 -18.43 20.06 16.44
N ALA A 299 -18.72 21.27 15.94
CA ALA A 299 -20.01 21.62 15.33
C ALA A 299 -20.16 21.17 13.87
N GLY A 300 -19.18 20.45 13.31
CA GLY A 300 -19.17 19.98 11.92
C GLY A 300 -18.58 21.00 10.93
N ALA A 301 -18.35 20.57 9.69
CA ALA A 301 -17.57 21.32 8.69
C ALA A 301 -18.18 22.67 8.30
N VAL A 302 -19.51 22.82 8.39
CA VAL A 302 -20.21 24.08 8.05
C VAL A 302 -20.31 25.02 9.26
N LEU A 303 -20.71 24.52 10.44
CA LEU A 303 -20.99 25.37 11.59
C LEU A 303 -19.74 25.73 12.40
N SER A 304 -18.69 24.91 12.39
CA SER A 304 -17.43 25.23 13.10
C SER A 304 -16.75 26.51 12.58
N PRO A 305 -16.55 26.72 11.25
CA PRO A 305 -15.99 27.98 10.77
C PRO A 305 -16.93 29.17 11.02
N ILE A 306 -18.25 28.97 10.95
CA ILE A 306 -19.22 30.03 11.31
C ILE A 306 -19.08 30.41 12.80
N MET A 307 -18.88 29.44 13.69
CA MET A 307 -18.67 29.68 15.12
C MET A 307 -17.38 30.46 15.40
N LEU A 308 -16.29 30.09 14.72
CA LEU A 308 -15.02 30.82 14.78
C LEU A 308 -15.20 32.26 14.31
N MET A 309 -15.87 32.47 13.18
CA MET A 309 -16.13 33.81 12.65
C MET A 309 -17.00 34.65 13.59
N LYS A 310 -18.08 34.07 14.15
CA LYS A 310 -18.91 34.73 15.19
C LYS A 310 -18.12 35.11 16.44
N SER A 311 -17.00 34.44 16.68
CA SER A 311 -16.11 34.68 17.80
C SER A 311 -14.93 35.61 17.45
N GLY A 312 -14.92 36.19 16.24
CA GLY A 312 -13.88 37.12 15.78
C GLY A 312 -12.64 36.44 15.19
N ILE A 313 -12.68 35.14 14.89
CA ILE A 313 -11.58 34.38 14.27
C ILE A 313 -11.98 34.03 12.84
N GLY A 314 -11.33 34.63 11.84
CA GLY A 314 -11.60 34.39 10.43
C GLY A 314 -11.08 35.49 9.52
N PRO A 315 -11.46 35.52 8.23
CA PRO A 315 -10.96 36.52 7.29
C PRO A 315 -11.35 37.94 7.71
N ALA A 316 -10.38 38.84 7.89
CA ALA A 316 -10.61 40.21 8.38
C ALA A 316 -11.73 40.95 7.62
N ASN A 317 -11.72 40.90 6.28
CA ASN A 317 -12.74 41.58 5.46
C ASN A 317 -14.16 41.05 5.72
N THR A 318 -14.31 39.73 5.90
CA THR A 318 -15.60 39.10 6.22
C THR A 318 -16.08 39.53 7.60
N LEU A 319 -15.19 39.55 8.61
CA LEU A 319 -15.51 39.97 9.97
C LEU A 319 -15.93 41.44 10.04
N GLN A 320 -15.18 42.33 9.37
CA GLN A 320 -15.50 43.77 9.30
C GLN A 320 -16.84 44.02 8.62
N SER A 321 -17.11 43.35 7.49
CA SER A 321 -18.39 43.47 6.78
C SER A 321 -19.59 43.02 7.63
N ALA A 322 -19.35 42.12 8.58
CA ALA A 322 -20.34 41.61 9.51
C ALA A 322 -20.40 42.38 10.84
N ASN A 323 -19.62 43.47 11.00
CA ASN A 323 -19.47 44.23 12.24
C ASN A 323 -19.05 43.37 13.44
N ILE A 324 -18.21 42.35 13.20
CA ILE A 324 -17.66 41.48 14.25
C ILE A 324 -16.25 41.98 14.62
N PRO A 325 -15.97 42.28 15.89
CA PRO A 325 -14.63 42.61 16.33
C PRO A 325 -13.63 41.50 15.98
N ILE A 326 -12.52 41.87 15.34
CA ILE A 326 -11.48 40.92 14.95
C ILE A 326 -10.64 40.57 16.18
N VAL A 327 -10.64 39.29 16.54
CA VAL A 327 -9.73 38.70 17.52
C VAL A 327 -8.47 38.18 16.82
N GLN A 328 -8.66 37.49 15.68
CA GLN A 328 -7.57 36.96 14.88
C GLN A 328 -7.98 36.92 13.40
N ASP A 329 -7.19 37.58 12.56
CA ASP A 329 -7.30 37.39 11.12
C ASP A 329 -6.74 36.01 10.76
N LEU A 330 -7.61 35.15 10.23
CA LEU A 330 -7.28 33.80 9.81
C LEU A 330 -8.01 33.49 8.50
N PRO A 331 -7.44 33.86 7.34
CA PRO A 331 -8.15 33.84 6.05
C PRO A 331 -8.58 32.45 5.59
N GLY A 332 -7.98 31.39 6.12
CA GLY A 332 -8.36 30.00 5.82
C GLY A 332 -9.70 29.57 6.43
N VAL A 333 -10.23 30.27 7.43
CA VAL A 333 -11.50 29.89 8.08
C VAL A 333 -12.65 30.00 7.08
N GLY A 334 -13.36 28.88 6.89
CA GLY A 334 -14.47 28.77 5.93
C GLY A 334 -14.05 28.55 4.48
N GLN A 335 -12.74 28.42 4.21
CA GLN A 335 -12.21 28.09 2.89
C GLN A 335 -11.95 26.59 2.74
N ASN A 336 -11.60 26.16 1.53
CA ASN A 336 -11.23 24.77 1.21
C ASN A 336 -12.32 23.74 1.56
N LEU A 337 -13.60 24.14 1.46
CA LEU A 337 -14.72 23.21 1.59
C LEU A 337 -14.67 22.20 0.43
N MET A 338 -14.54 20.92 0.78
CA MET A 338 -14.61 19.80 -0.15
C MET A 338 -15.81 18.92 0.20
N ASP A 339 -16.46 18.38 -0.82
CA ASP A 339 -17.57 17.44 -0.66
C ASP A 339 -17.59 16.44 -1.83
N HIS A 340 -18.24 15.30 -1.64
CA HIS A 340 -18.37 14.27 -2.66
C HIS A 340 -19.64 14.47 -3.49
N ALA A 341 -19.48 14.79 -4.77
CA ALA A 341 -20.59 14.78 -5.71
C ALA A 341 -21.12 13.34 -5.89
N SER A 342 -22.44 13.18 -5.75
CA SER A 342 -23.12 11.90 -5.93
C SER A 342 -23.95 11.91 -7.21
N ILE A 343 -23.83 10.85 -8.01
CA ILE A 343 -24.63 10.61 -9.22
C ILE A 343 -25.43 9.34 -8.97
N GLN A 344 -26.76 9.44 -9.13
CA GLN A 344 -27.66 8.33 -8.93
C GLN A 344 -28.22 7.85 -10.27
N PHE A 345 -28.01 6.57 -10.57
CA PHE A 345 -28.67 5.87 -11.67
C PHE A 345 -29.81 5.03 -11.11
N GLN A 346 -30.96 5.06 -11.79
CA GLN A 346 -32.11 4.23 -11.46
C GLN A 346 -32.30 3.19 -12.56
N PHE A 347 -32.35 1.92 -12.17
CA PHE A 347 -32.54 0.79 -13.08
C PHE A 347 -33.85 0.09 -12.76
N GLN A 348 -34.57 -0.32 -13.80
CA GLN A 348 -35.79 -1.10 -13.65
C GLN A 348 -35.45 -2.59 -13.64
N ILE A 349 -35.89 -3.29 -12.60
CA ILE A 349 -35.81 -4.75 -12.52
C ILE A 349 -37.06 -5.31 -13.19
N LEU A 350 -36.88 -6.05 -14.29
CA LEU A 350 -38.00 -6.57 -15.09
C LEU A 350 -38.60 -7.86 -14.53
N ASN A 351 -37.89 -8.59 -13.68
CA ASN A 351 -38.35 -9.84 -13.07
C ASN A 351 -39.13 -9.55 -11.76
N PRO A 352 -40.45 -9.77 -11.71
CA PRO A 352 -41.26 -9.46 -10.52
C PRO A 352 -40.87 -10.27 -9.29
N SER A 353 -40.47 -11.54 -9.45
CA SER A 353 -40.03 -12.38 -8.34
C SER A 353 -38.71 -11.88 -7.74
N ALA A 354 -37.80 -11.37 -8.58
CA ALA A 354 -36.57 -10.74 -8.11
C ALA A 354 -36.86 -9.42 -7.35
N VAL A 355 -37.82 -8.62 -7.83
CA VAL A 355 -38.27 -7.41 -7.13
C VAL A 355 -38.78 -7.74 -5.72
N GLN A 356 -39.63 -8.77 -5.60
CA GLN A 356 -40.18 -9.15 -4.31
C GLN A 356 -39.13 -9.76 -3.36
N ALA A 357 -38.16 -10.52 -3.89
CA ALA A 357 -37.06 -11.05 -3.09
C ALA A 357 -36.12 -9.96 -2.57
N LEU A 358 -35.88 -8.90 -3.36
CA LEU A 358 -35.01 -7.79 -2.99
C LEU A 358 -35.70 -6.74 -2.09
N ASN A 359 -37.02 -6.68 -2.15
CA ASN A 359 -37.83 -5.79 -1.33
C ASN A 359 -39.09 -6.49 -0.82
N PRO A 360 -38.98 -7.30 0.25
CA PRO A 360 -40.12 -8.03 0.79
C PRO A 360 -41.20 -7.11 1.38
N LEU A 361 -40.88 -5.84 1.69
CA LEU A 361 -41.84 -4.85 2.19
C LEU A 361 -42.86 -4.36 1.13
N LEU A 362 -42.84 -4.94 -0.07
CA LEU A 362 -43.86 -4.71 -1.09
C LEU A 362 -45.17 -5.49 -0.86
N SER A 363 -45.23 -6.38 0.14
CA SER A 363 -46.43 -7.12 0.52
C SER A 363 -46.77 -6.97 2.00
N ASP A 364 -48.07 -7.06 2.37
CA ASP A 364 -48.51 -7.03 3.78
C ASP A 364 -47.84 -8.17 4.58
N ALA A 365 -47.74 -9.38 4.01
CA ALA A 365 -47.07 -10.52 4.65
C ALA A 365 -45.58 -10.25 4.94
N GLY A 366 -44.87 -9.53 4.05
CA GLY A 366 -43.47 -9.17 4.28
C GLY A 366 -43.31 -8.10 5.38
N TRP A 367 -44.31 -7.21 5.53
CA TRP A 367 -44.39 -6.29 6.66
C TRP A 367 -44.64 -7.03 7.97
N GLU A 368 -45.61 -7.94 8.02
CA GLU A 368 -45.93 -8.74 9.20
C GLU A 368 -44.72 -9.56 9.67
N ASP A 369 -44.06 -10.29 8.77
CA ASP A 369 -42.84 -11.06 9.07
C ASP A 369 -41.70 -10.15 9.57
N SER A 370 -41.49 -9.01 8.92
CA SER A 370 -40.44 -8.06 9.35
C SER A 370 -40.75 -7.44 10.72
N LEU A 371 -42.01 -7.18 11.04
CA LEU A 371 -42.43 -6.67 12.35
C LEU A 371 -42.20 -7.70 13.46
N ILE A 372 -42.51 -8.99 13.20
CA ILE A 372 -42.24 -10.07 14.15
C ILE A 372 -40.73 -10.17 14.42
N LYS A 373 -39.90 -10.16 13.36
CA LYS A 373 -38.43 -10.19 13.47
C LYS A 373 -37.86 -8.96 14.20
N PHE A 374 -38.49 -7.79 14.02
CA PHE A 374 -38.10 -6.55 14.67
C PHE A 374 -38.34 -6.55 16.19
N GLN A 375 -39.28 -7.35 16.70
CA GLN A 375 -39.60 -7.43 18.13
C GLN A 375 -38.60 -8.26 18.94
N THR A 376 -37.64 -8.91 18.28
CA THR A 376 -36.62 -9.75 18.94
C THR A 376 -35.47 -8.91 19.52
N PRO A 377 -34.70 -9.44 20.51
CA PRO A 377 -33.54 -8.72 21.06
C PRO A 377 -32.45 -8.39 20.05
N VAL A 378 -32.25 -9.27 19.06
CA VAL A 378 -31.38 -9.06 17.90
C VAL A 378 -32.27 -8.86 16.69
N ARG A 379 -32.61 -7.60 16.41
CA ARG A 379 -33.60 -7.25 15.38
C ARG A 379 -33.08 -7.65 14.00
N THR A 380 -33.95 -8.29 13.24
CA THR A 380 -33.68 -8.73 11.85
C THR A 380 -34.86 -8.39 10.94
N GLY A 381 -34.75 -8.70 9.65
CA GLY A 381 -35.79 -8.44 8.67
C GLY A 381 -35.65 -7.07 7.99
N ALA A 382 -36.49 -6.84 6.98
CA ALA A 382 -36.29 -5.77 6.00
C ALA A 382 -36.50 -4.34 6.56
N ILE A 383 -37.04 -4.20 7.77
CA ILE A 383 -37.15 -2.90 8.47
C ILE A 383 -35.78 -2.39 8.91
N VAL A 384 -34.85 -3.30 9.23
CA VAL A 384 -33.55 -2.98 9.83
C VAL A 384 -32.36 -3.37 8.96
N GLU A 385 -32.54 -4.33 8.06
CA GLU A 385 -31.50 -4.79 7.15
C GLU A 385 -31.29 -3.83 5.98
N ASN A 386 -30.03 -3.65 5.58
CA ASN A 386 -29.67 -2.93 4.37
C ASN A 386 -29.31 -3.93 3.27
N THR A 387 -29.96 -3.81 2.13
CA THR A 387 -29.71 -4.66 0.96
C THR A 387 -28.75 -4.02 -0.05
N ARG A 388 -28.25 -2.80 0.21
CA ARG A 388 -27.29 -2.10 -0.66
C ARG A 388 -25.94 -2.80 -0.68
N GLN A 389 -25.25 -2.71 -1.80
CA GLN A 389 -23.93 -3.30 -2.06
C GLN A 389 -22.92 -2.20 -2.38
N GLN A 390 -21.62 -2.50 -2.30
CA GLN A 390 -20.57 -1.52 -2.52
C GLN A 390 -19.53 -2.01 -3.51
N ALA A 391 -19.03 -1.10 -4.33
CA ALA A 391 -17.75 -1.26 -5.02
C ALA A 391 -16.88 -0.04 -4.73
N PHE A 392 -15.57 -0.27 -4.62
CA PHE A 392 -14.57 0.77 -4.53
C PHE A 392 -13.78 0.81 -5.83
N MET A 393 -13.64 1.99 -6.42
CA MET A 393 -13.00 2.21 -7.71
C MET A 393 -12.08 3.43 -7.63
N VAL A 394 -10.90 3.34 -8.23
CA VAL A 394 -9.94 4.44 -8.28
C VAL A 394 -10.10 5.17 -9.60
N SER A 395 -10.35 6.47 -9.55
CA SER A 395 -10.59 7.28 -10.74
C SER A 395 -9.37 7.27 -11.68
N SER A 396 -9.62 7.41 -12.99
CA SER A 396 -8.52 7.51 -13.97
C SER A 396 -7.61 8.72 -13.71
N ARG A 397 -8.15 9.78 -13.09
CA ARG A 397 -7.38 10.94 -12.64
C ARG A 397 -6.41 10.56 -11.53
N ALA A 398 -6.88 9.93 -10.45
CA ALA A 398 -6.05 9.49 -9.34
C ALA A 398 -4.95 8.52 -9.82
N LYS A 399 -5.29 7.58 -10.72
CA LYS A 399 -4.31 6.69 -11.36
C LYS A 399 -3.23 7.46 -12.13
N ARG A 400 -3.59 8.48 -12.91
CA ARG A 400 -2.62 9.34 -13.64
C ARG A 400 -1.75 10.17 -12.70
N GLU A 401 -2.31 10.60 -11.57
CA GLU A 401 -1.62 11.38 -10.54
C GLU A 401 -0.81 10.47 -9.57
N ASN A 402 -0.80 9.15 -9.82
CA ASN A 402 -0.13 8.13 -9.02
C ASN A 402 -0.63 8.08 -7.55
N GLU A 403 -1.87 8.51 -7.35
CA GLU A 403 -2.64 8.41 -6.12
C GLU A 403 -3.39 7.07 -6.15
N GLY A 404 -3.04 6.12 -5.27
CA GLY A 404 -3.68 4.80 -5.24
C GLY A 404 -2.84 3.61 -5.74
N THR A 405 -1.68 3.80 -6.37
CA THR A 405 -0.87 2.69 -6.92
C THR A 405 0.04 2.07 -5.86
N GLY A 406 -0.19 0.81 -5.49
CA GLY A 406 0.58 0.10 -4.47
C GLY A 406 2.12 0.15 -4.66
N ARG A 407 2.85 0.25 -3.54
CA ARG A 407 4.31 0.20 -3.44
C ARG A 407 4.79 -1.23 -3.69
N THR A 408 5.63 -1.40 -4.70
CA THR A 408 6.37 -2.63 -4.98
C THR A 408 7.71 -2.59 -4.25
N ILE A 409 8.05 -3.66 -3.53
CA ILE A 409 9.37 -3.81 -2.91
C ILE A 409 10.17 -4.83 -3.71
N ILE A 410 11.36 -4.46 -4.14
CA ILE A 410 12.31 -5.34 -4.82
C ILE A 410 13.54 -5.42 -3.94
N PHE A 411 14.02 -6.61 -3.62
CA PHE A 411 15.31 -6.74 -2.93
C PHE A 411 16.30 -7.61 -3.67
N GLY A 412 17.56 -7.15 -3.65
CA GLY A 412 18.61 -7.56 -4.56
C GLY A 412 18.61 -6.64 -5.77
N ALA A 413 19.57 -5.72 -5.84
CA ALA A 413 19.78 -4.82 -6.98
C ALA A 413 20.82 -5.38 -7.95
N GLY A 414 20.77 -6.69 -8.23
CA GLY A 414 21.55 -7.31 -9.30
C GLY A 414 21.00 -6.95 -10.69
N THR A 415 21.43 -7.68 -11.72
CA THR A 415 20.94 -7.49 -13.11
C THR A 415 19.42 -7.50 -13.21
N ALA A 416 18.78 -8.54 -12.69
CA ALA A 416 17.31 -8.67 -12.72
C ALA A 416 16.62 -7.60 -11.86
N GLY A 417 17.14 -7.31 -10.67
CA GLY A 417 16.57 -6.31 -9.76
C GLY A 417 16.60 -4.89 -10.31
N CYS A 418 17.73 -4.47 -10.89
CA CYS A 418 17.84 -3.18 -11.56
C CYS A 418 16.91 -3.10 -12.79
N LEU A 419 16.81 -4.17 -13.58
CA LEU A 419 15.89 -4.21 -14.72
C LEU A 419 14.42 -4.06 -14.30
N LEU A 420 13.99 -4.84 -13.31
CA LEU A 420 12.64 -4.76 -12.77
C LEU A 420 12.36 -3.40 -12.16
N ALA A 421 13.27 -2.85 -11.36
CA ALA A 421 13.08 -1.55 -10.73
C ALA A 421 13.01 -0.42 -11.74
N GLY A 422 13.89 -0.40 -12.74
CA GLY A 422 13.89 0.59 -13.81
C GLY A 422 12.61 0.57 -14.65
N ARG A 423 12.06 -0.63 -14.93
CA ARG A 423 10.82 -0.78 -15.71
C ARG A 423 9.56 -0.52 -14.88
N LEU A 424 9.44 -1.12 -13.70
CA LEU A 424 8.25 -0.98 -12.84
C LEU A 424 8.10 0.44 -12.30
N SER A 425 9.21 1.16 -12.07
CA SER A 425 9.15 2.55 -11.61
C SER A 425 8.60 3.54 -12.64
N GLN A 426 8.38 3.12 -13.90
CA GLN A 426 7.64 3.91 -14.88
C GLN A 426 6.14 3.96 -14.58
N TYR A 427 5.62 3.00 -13.79
CA TYR A 427 4.19 2.81 -13.54
C TYR A 427 3.82 2.79 -12.06
N PHE A 428 4.73 2.38 -11.18
CA PHE A 428 4.46 2.13 -9.76
C PHE A 428 5.54 2.70 -8.86
N LYS A 429 5.22 2.97 -7.60
CA LYS A 429 6.24 3.29 -6.58
C LYS A 429 7.06 2.04 -6.28
N VAL A 430 8.36 2.08 -6.52
CA VAL A 430 9.31 0.99 -6.31
C VAL A 430 10.31 1.37 -5.22
N LEU A 431 10.38 0.53 -4.20
CA LEU A 431 11.48 0.53 -3.22
C LEU A 431 12.46 -0.59 -3.60
N LEU A 432 13.66 -0.21 -4.06
CA LEU A 432 14.72 -1.15 -4.41
C LEU A 432 15.73 -1.23 -3.24
N LEU A 433 15.89 -2.41 -2.64
CA LEU A 433 16.78 -2.63 -1.50
C LEU A 433 18.03 -3.42 -1.91
N GLU A 434 19.21 -2.87 -1.60
CA GLU A 434 20.50 -3.52 -1.85
C GLU A 434 21.37 -3.51 -0.58
N THR A 435 22.03 -4.63 -0.30
CA THR A 435 22.93 -4.76 0.84
C THR A 435 24.21 -3.96 0.64
N GLY A 436 24.70 -3.88 -0.60
CA GLY A 436 25.90 -3.13 -0.96
C GLY A 436 25.67 -1.64 -1.22
N GLY A 437 26.78 -0.96 -1.53
CA GLY A 437 26.82 0.42 -2.00
C GLY A 437 26.77 0.53 -3.53
N ASN A 438 27.17 1.69 -4.05
CA ASN A 438 27.44 1.84 -5.48
C ASN A 438 28.72 1.09 -5.88
N PRO A 439 28.85 0.66 -7.15
CA PRO A 439 30.11 0.16 -7.67
C PRO A 439 31.22 1.21 -7.48
N PRO A 440 32.37 0.85 -6.90
CA PRO A 440 33.49 1.78 -6.77
C PRO A 440 34.15 2.02 -8.15
N PRO A 441 34.81 3.17 -8.37
CA PRO A 441 35.37 3.52 -9.69
C PRO A 441 36.25 2.46 -10.37
N PRO A 442 37.13 1.71 -9.66
CA PRO A 442 37.97 0.68 -10.29
C PRO A 442 37.19 -0.43 -11.00
N VAL A 443 35.96 -0.69 -10.55
CA VAL A 443 35.06 -1.71 -11.13
C VAL A 443 34.59 -1.31 -12.54
N ASN A 444 34.63 -0.03 -12.89
CA ASN A 444 34.23 0.49 -14.20
C ASN A 444 35.38 0.63 -15.20
N LEU A 445 36.64 0.53 -14.75
CA LEU A 445 37.80 0.98 -15.52
C LEU A 445 38.66 -0.16 -16.11
N LEU A 446 38.73 -1.34 -15.49
CA LEU A 446 39.75 -2.34 -15.83
C LEU A 446 39.21 -3.78 -15.85
N ILE A 447 39.04 -4.35 -17.05
CA ILE A 447 38.70 -5.77 -17.26
C ILE A 447 39.74 -6.70 -16.60
N TRP A 448 41.02 -6.30 -16.58
CA TRP A 448 42.13 -7.12 -16.10
C TRP A 448 42.28 -7.19 -14.57
N LEU A 449 41.55 -6.34 -13.81
CA LEU A 449 41.54 -6.35 -12.34
C LEU A 449 40.47 -7.28 -11.75
N GLU A 450 39.75 -8.04 -12.58
CA GLU A 450 38.69 -8.96 -12.16
C GLU A 450 39.12 -9.86 -10.98
N ASN A 451 40.35 -10.41 -11.01
CA ASN A 451 40.87 -11.26 -9.94
C ASN A 451 41.08 -10.55 -8.60
N ALA A 452 41.41 -9.25 -8.62
CA ALA A 452 41.59 -8.45 -7.40
C ALA A 452 40.22 -8.03 -6.83
N ILE A 453 39.31 -7.61 -7.72
CA ILE A 453 37.95 -7.19 -7.37
C ILE A 453 37.15 -8.37 -6.81
N ASN A 454 37.22 -9.55 -7.44
CA ASN A 454 36.46 -10.73 -7.05
C ASN A 454 36.79 -11.26 -5.65
N LYS A 455 37.94 -10.89 -5.07
CA LYS A 455 38.33 -11.32 -3.71
C LYS A 455 37.92 -10.34 -2.62
N ASP A 456 37.48 -9.13 -2.98
CA ASP A 456 37.12 -8.10 -2.01
C ASP A 456 35.74 -8.38 -1.39
N THR A 457 35.72 -8.65 -0.08
CA THR A 457 34.52 -8.98 0.68
C THR A 457 33.67 -7.76 1.03
N LEU A 458 34.15 -6.52 0.85
CA LEU A 458 33.35 -5.31 1.02
C LEU A 458 32.32 -5.16 -0.09
N ILE A 459 32.67 -5.59 -1.30
CA ILE A 459 31.86 -5.43 -2.50
C ILE A 459 31.39 -6.76 -3.11
N ASN A 460 31.80 -7.90 -2.55
CA ASN A 460 31.32 -9.22 -2.91
C ASN A 460 30.84 -10.04 -1.71
N TYR A 461 29.88 -10.92 -1.97
CA TYR A 461 29.63 -12.10 -1.17
C TYR A 461 30.59 -13.21 -1.60
N GLN A 462 31.08 -13.98 -0.64
CA GLN A 462 31.91 -15.16 -0.87
C GLN A 462 31.21 -16.38 -0.30
N PHE A 463 30.97 -17.38 -1.14
CA PHE A 463 30.44 -18.67 -0.75
C PHE A 463 31.42 -19.77 -1.16
N GLN A 464 31.39 -20.89 -0.45
CA GLN A 464 32.20 -22.06 -0.77
C GLN A 464 31.28 -23.25 -1.05
N SER A 465 31.57 -24.00 -2.12
CA SER A 465 30.86 -25.26 -2.38
C SER A 465 31.20 -26.29 -1.30
N LYS A 466 30.27 -27.23 -1.07
CA LYS A 466 30.52 -28.39 -0.22
C LYS A 466 31.18 -29.56 -0.97
N GLN A 467 31.01 -29.65 -2.29
CA GLN A 467 31.57 -30.71 -3.11
C GLN A 467 33.05 -30.44 -3.41
N GLN A 468 33.87 -31.50 -3.35
CA GLN A 468 35.34 -31.51 -3.49
C GLN A 468 35.83 -32.01 -4.87
N HIS A 469 35.02 -31.96 -5.92
CA HIS A 469 35.40 -32.47 -7.24
C HIS A 469 35.21 -31.45 -8.37
N LEU A 470 34.87 -30.21 -8.04
CA LEU A 470 34.53 -29.18 -9.04
C LEU A 470 35.72 -28.31 -9.45
N SER A 471 36.88 -28.44 -8.80
CA SER A 471 38.08 -27.66 -9.13
C SER A 471 39.36 -28.40 -8.77
N LEU A 472 40.17 -28.70 -9.80
CA LEU A 472 41.49 -29.31 -9.66
C LEU A 472 42.50 -28.38 -8.95
N LYS A 473 42.25 -27.06 -8.90
CA LYS A 473 43.17 -26.07 -8.31
C LYS A 473 42.98 -25.80 -6.82
N SER A 474 41.82 -26.15 -6.25
CA SER A 474 41.43 -25.74 -4.90
C SER A 474 41.06 -26.93 -4.01
N GLY A 475 41.63 -28.11 -4.28
CA GLY A 475 41.27 -29.33 -3.57
C GLY A 475 39.78 -29.66 -3.69
N GLY A 476 39.18 -29.27 -4.82
CA GLY A 476 37.79 -29.56 -5.11
C GLY A 476 36.75 -28.50 -4.75
N VAL A 477 37.09 -27.53 -3.89
CA VAL A 477 36.15 -26.52 -3.39
C VAL A 477 36.05 -25.34 -4.35
N LEU A 478 34.85 -25.03 -4.82
CA LEU A 478 34.55 -23.87 -5.65
C LEU A 478 34.22 -22.65 -4.77
N ASN A 479 34.97 -21.56 -4.94
CA ASN A 479 34.63 -20.28 -4.33
C ASN A 479 33.71 -19.50 -5.28
N ILE A 480 32.47 -19.27 -4.85
CA ILE A 480 31.46 -18.54 -5.60
C ILE A 480 31.46 -17.08 -5.10
N SER A 481 31.90 -16.16 -5.95
CA SER A 481 31.84 -14.72 -5.69
C SER A 481 30.57 -14.13 -6.33
N MET A 482 29.80 -13.35 -5.56
CA MET A 482 28.64 -12.63 -6.07
C MET A 482 28.71 -11.15 -5.72
N GLY A 483 28.36 -10.26 -6.65
CA GLY A 483 28.38 -8.81 -6.39
C GLY A 483 27.45 -8.39 -5.27
N LYS A 484 27.99 -7.68 -4.29
CA LYS A 484 27.32 -7.01 -3.17
C LYS A 484 27.40 -5.50 -3.39
N MET A 485 26.72 -5.03 -4.41
CA MET A 485 26.65 -3.62 -4.84
C MET A 485 25.50 -3.43 -5.83
N MET A 486 25.13 -2.18 -6.12
CA MET A 486 24.18 -1.89 -7.20
C MET A 486 24.67 -2.47 -8.54
N GLY A 487 23.79 -3.16 -9.26
CA GLY A 487 24.09 -3.91 -10.47
C GLY A 487 24.61 -5.34 -10.22
N GLY A 488 24.89 -5.72 -8.97
CA GLY A 488 25.33 -7.05 -8.57
C GLY A 488 26.58 -7.52 -9.33
N SER A 489 26.63 -8.81 -9.69
CA SER A 489 27.76 -9.37 -10.45
C SER A 489 27.91 -8.76 -11.85
N GLY A 490 26.85 -8.18 -12.44
CA GLY A 490 26.98 -7.45 -13.70
C GLY A 490 27.84 -6.19 -13.60
N SER A 491 28.01 -5.65 -12.40
CA SER A 491 28.89 -4.50 -12.19
C SER A 491 30.37 -4.89 -12.24
N HIS A 492 30.76 -6.14 -11.96
CA HIS A 492 32.18 -6.51 -11.87
C HIS A 492 32.59 -7.77 -12.66
N ASN A 493 31.65 -8.44 -13.33
CA ASN A 493 31.99 -9.46 -14.34
C ASN A 493 32.98 -8.86 -15.35
N GLY A 494 33.85 -9.64 -15.98
CA GLY A 494 34.87 -9.19 -16.95
C GLY A 494 34.33 -8.51 -18.25
N ASN A 495 33.23 -7.76 -18.16
CA ASN A 495 32.42 -7.15 -19.21
C ASN A 495 31.72 -8.15 -20.14
N PHE A 496 31.73 -9.43 -19.81
CA PHE A 496 31.10 -10.45 -20.63
C PHE A 496 29.58 -10.28 -20.69
N TYR A 497 29.05 -10.30 -21.92
CA TYR A 497 27.64 -10.40 -22.21
C TYR A 497 27.35 -11.74 -22.89
N ASN A 498 26.49 -12.56 -22.29
CA ASN A 498 26.05 -13.81 -22.88
C ASN A 498 24.53 -13.96 -22.69
N ARG A 499 23.82 -14.38 -23.76
CA ARG A 499 22.37 -14.62 -23.74
C ARG A 499 22.01 -15.99 -23.13
N GLY A 500 22.98 -16.86 -22.88
CA GLY A 500 22.76 -18.26 -22.47
C GLY A 500 22.47 -19.18 -23.66
N SER A 501 22.56 -20.49 -23.45
CA SER A 501 22.32 -21.48 -24.51
C SER A 501 20.83 -21.60 -24.84
N PRO A 502 20.43 -21.67 -26.13
CA PRO A 502 19.05 -21.95 -26.53
C PRO A 502 18.51 -23.24 -25.92
N TYR A 503 19.39 -24.23 -25.78
CA TYR A 503 19.07 -25.51 -25.16
C TYR A 503 18.59 -25.36 -23.72
N ASP A 504 19.19 -24.45 -22.94
CA ASP A 504 18.82 -24.23 -21.54
C ASP A 504 17.39 -23.69 -21.44
N TYR A 505 17.05 -22.71 -22.28
CA TYR A 505 15.71 -22.13 -22.35
C TYR A 505 14.65 -23.13 -22.84
N ASP A 506 14.95 -23.90 -23.89
CA ASP A 506 14.05 -24.95 -24.38
C ASP A 506 13.94 -26.13 -23.39
N HIS A 507 14.98 -26.38 -22.59
CA HIS A 507 14.90 -27.28 -21.45
C HIS A 507 13.98 -26.72 -20.37
N PHE A 508 14.12 -25.44 -20.00
CA PHE A 508 13.23 -24.77 -19.05
C PHE A 508 11.77 -24.87 -19.50
N ALA A 509 11.47 -24.56 -20.77
CA ALA A 509 10.12 -24.68 -21.32
C ALA A 509 9.54 -26.10 -21.22
N ARG A 510 10.38 -27.14 -21.39
CA ARG A 510 9.96 -28.54 -21.24
C ARG A 510 9.67 -28.90 -19.78
N ILE A 511 10.56 -28.53 -18.85
CA ILE A 511 10.40 -28.89 -17.43
C ILE A 511 9.30 -28.08 -16.73
N THR A 512 9.05 -26.83 -17.16
CA THR A 512 7.98 -25.98 -16.62
C THR A 512 6.65 -26.19 -17.33
N GLN A 513 6.66 -26.87 -18.49
CA GLN A 513 5.52 -26.96 -19.41
C GLN A 513 4.99 -25.58 -19.85
N ASP A 514 5.87 -24.57 -19.86
CA ASP A 514 5.55 -23.19 -20.22
C ASP A 514 6.40 -22.77 -21.42
N SER A 515 5.76 -22.71 -22.59
CA SER A 515 6.41 -22.35 -23.84
C SER A 515 6.96 -20.93 -23.86
N SER A 516 6.52 -20.04 -22.95
CA SER A 516 7.08 -18.67 -22.86
C SER A 516 8.58 -18.67 -22.53
N TRP A 517 9.09 -19.76 -21.96
CA TRP A 517 10.51 -19.96 -21.69
C TRP A 517 11.32 -20.44 -22.88
N SER A 518 10.69 -20.83 -24.01
CA SER A 518 11.45 -21.31 -25.18
C SER A 518 12.38 -20.24 -25.72
N TYR A 519 13.50 -20.64 -26.31
CA TYR A 519 14.49 -19.69 -26.80
C TYR A 519 13.90 -18.70 -27.83
N SER A 520 13.04 -19.21 -28.70
CA SER A 520 12.29 -18.42 -29.69
C SER A 520 11.44 -17.30 -29.06
N ASN A 521 10.95 -17.51 -27.83
CA ASN A 521 10.14 -16.53 -27.11
C ASN A 521 10.99 -15.60 -26.24
N VAL A 522 12.05 -16.09 -25.59
CA VAL A 522 12.87 -15.24 -24.70
C VAL A 522 13.82 -14.32 -25.47
N ILE A 523 14.25 -14.70 -26.68
CA ILE A 523 15.24 -13.92 -27.47
C ILE A 523 14.78 -12.48 -27.75
N GLN A 524 13.48 -12.24 -27.91
CA GLN A 524 12.94 -10.89 -28.11
C GLN A 524 13.10 -10.00 -26.85
N HIS A 525 13.22 -10.58 -25.66
CA HIS A 525 13.47 -9.83 -24.43
C HIS A 525 14.93 -9.37 -24.36
N PHE A 526 15.87 -10.22 -24.74
CA PHE A 526 17.29 -9.87 -24.87
C PHE A 526 17.49 -8.77 -25.93
N LYS A 527 16.91 -8.94 -27.12
CA LYS A 527 16.97 -7.91 -28.17
C LYS A 527 16.40 -6.55 -27.75
N ARG A 528 15.45 -6.51 -26.80
CA ARG A 528 14.86 -5.26 -26.28
C ARG A 528 15.74 -4.48 -25.31
N ILE A 529 16.78 -5.10 -24.76
CA ILE A 529 17.70 -4.46 -23.80
C ILE A 529 19.08 -4.22 -24.40
N GLU A 530 19.34 -4.71 -25.61
CA GLU A 530 20.61 -4.62 -26.30
C GLU A 530 20.62 -3.49 -27.32
N ASN A 531 21.80 -2.90 -27.51
CA ASN A 531 22.12 -2.05 -28.64
C ASN A 531 23.43 -2.57 -29.27
N PHE A 532 23.34 -3.74 -29.91
CA PHE A 532 24.50 -4.47 -30.39
C PHE A 532 25.11 -3.80 -31.64
N ASP A 533 26.36 -3.37 -31.53
CA ASP A 533 27.16 -2.70 -32.57
C ASP A 533 28.42 -3.51 -32.97
N GLY A 534 28.52 -4.76 -32.48
CA GLY A 534 29.64 -5.67 -32.75
C GLY A 534 29.52 -6.49 -34.04
N ILE A 535 30.51 -7.35 -34.28
CA ILE A 535 30.57 -8.24 -35.44
C ILE A 535 29.75 -9.51 -35.16
N LEU A 536 28.74 -9.78 -35.99
CA LEU A 536 27.98 -11.04 -35.95
C LEU A 536 28.78 -12.18 -36.58
N VAL A 537 29.32 -13.06 -35.74
CA VAL A 537 30.03 -14.27 -36.18
C VAL A 537 29.07 -15.47 -36.07
N ASN A 538 28.20 -15.61 -37.07
CA ASN A 538 27.19 -16.69 -37.23
C ASN A 538 26.01 -16.67 -36.22
N GLU A 539 24.77 -16.77 -36.71
CA GLU A 539 23.55 -16.76 -35.89
C GLU A 539 23.30 -18.09 -35.17
N ASN A 540 23.93 -19.18 -35.61
CA ASN A 540 23.66 -20.54 -35.10
C ASN A 540 24.36 -20.91 -33.78
N GLN A 541 24.98 -19.94 -33.07
CA GLN A 541 25.56 -20.03 -31.72
C GLN A 541 26.52 -21.21 -31.41
N ARG A 542 26.90 -22.01 -32.41
CA ARG A 542 27.91 -23.07 -32.31
C ARG A 542 29.14 -22.67 -33.13
N GLY A 543 30.26 -22.43 -32.45
CA GLY A 543 31.55 -22.13 -33.07
C GLY A 543 32.42 -21.16 -32.27
N PHE A 544 33.55 -20.77 -32.86
CA PHE A 544 34.44 -19.75 -32.31
C PHE A 544 33.91 -18.35 -32.65
N ALA A 545 33.72 -17.51 -31.63
CA ALA A 545 33.29 -16.13 -31.79
C ALA A 545 34.06 -15.19 -30.85
N PRO A 546 34.24 -13.91 -31.21
CA PRO A 546 34.72 -12.89 -30.30
C PRO A 546 33.79 -12.78 -29.07
N LEU A 547 34.37 -12.52 -27.91
CA LEU A 547 33.59 -12.28 -26.69
C LEU A 547 32.78 -10.99 -26.82
N ALA A 548 31.46 -11.09 -26.66
CA ALA A 548 30.60 -9.91 -26.62
C ALA A 548 30.81 -9.17 -25.29
N LEU A 549 31.03 -7.86 -25.38
CA LEU A 549 31.28 -6.99 -24.22
C LEU A 549 30.11 -6.05 -23.95
N SER A 550 29.78 -5.84 -22.68
CA SER A 550 28.81 -4.84 -22.23
C SER A 550 29.49 -3.49 -22.01
N THR A 551 29.66 -2.71 -23.08
CA THR A 551 30.29 -1.38 -23.02
C THR A 551 29.44 -0.31 -23.68
N LYS A 552 29.55 0.93 -23.20
CA LYS A 552 28.98 2.13 -23.81
C LYS A 552 30.04 3.22 -23.80
N ASN A 553 30.36 3.78 -24.97
CA ASN A 553 31.41 4.79 -25.14
C ASN A 553 32.78 4.35 -24.56
N GLY A 554 33.15 3.08 -24.72
CA GLY A 554 34.41 2.53 -24.22
C GLY A 554 34.46 2.24 -22.71
N VAL A 555 33.37 2.52 -21.97
CA VAL A 555 33.26 2.26 -20.52
C VAL A 555 32.31 1.08 -20.28
N LYS A 556 32.54 0.31 -19.21
CA LYS A 556 31.61 -0.74 -18.75
C LYS A 556 30.19 -0.19 -18.63
N SER A 557 29.22 -0.94 -19.15
CA SER A 557 27.79 -0.68 -19.00
C SER A 557 27.15 -1.79 -18.18
N SER A 558 26.89 -1.54 -16.90
CA SER A 558 26.18 -2.48 -16.03
C SER A 558 24.68 -2.20 -16.03
N SER A 559 23.88 -3.12 -15.46
CA SER A 559 22.44 -2.87 -15.27
C SER A 559 22.17 -1.66 -14.37
N TYR A 560 23.07 -1.32 -13.44
CA TYR A 560 22.97 -0.13 -12.61
C TYR A 560 23.17 1.15 -13.43
N THR A 561 24.27 1.26 -14.18
CA THR A 561 24.58 2.46 -14.96
C THR A 561 23.57 2.64 -16.10
N ALA A 562 23.08 1.54 -16.68
CA ALA A 562 22.11 1.58 -17.76
C ALA A 562 20.66 1.90 -17.33
N LEU A 563 20.22 1.44 -16.14
CA LEU A 563 18.78 1.44 -15.79
C LEU A 563 18.44 2.16 -14.48
N ILE A 564 19.42 2.52 -13.64
CA ILE A 564 19.17 3.10 -12.33
C ILE A 564 19.91 4.43 -12.14
N GLU A 565 21.22 4.50 -12.38
CA GLU A 565 22.07 5.66 -12.04
C GLU A 565 21.54 6.99 -12.62
N GLY A 566 21.11 6.99 -13.90
CA GLY A 566 20.57 8.17 -14.55
C GLY A 566 19.13 8.53 -14.16
N VAL A 567 18.38 7.60 -13.57
CA VAL A 567 16.95 7.78 -13.27
C VAL A 567 16.65 7.89 -11.77
N GLU A 568 17.53 7.44 -10.88
CA GLU A 568 17.27 7.44 -9.44
C GLU A 568 17.11 8.83 -8.83
N ASN A 569 17.67 9.86 -9.48
CA ASN A 569 17.54 11.26 -9.06
C ASN A 569 16.41 12.01 -9.78
N THR A 570 15.87 11.46 -10.87
CA THR A 570 14.90 12.13 -11.74
C THR A 570 13.53 11.46 -11.73
N ASN A 571 13.45 10.17 -11.40
CA ASN A 571 12.20 9.42 -11.31
C ASN A 571 11.68 9.38 -9.85
N PRO A 572 10.63 10.13 -9.50
CA PRO A 572 10.09 10.17 -8.14
C PRO A 572 9.46 8.84 -7.68
N ASN A 573 9.19 7.92 -8.62
CA ASN A 573 8.63 6.61 -8.32
C ASN A 573 9.70 5.57 -7.96
N LEU A 574 10.99 5.85 -8.17
CA LEU A 574 12.07 4.94 -7.85
C LEU A 574 12.81 5.40 -6.60
N ARG A 575 12.89 4.53 -5.59
CA ARG A 575 13.71 4.77 -4.40
C ARG A 575 14.69 3.63 -4.18
N PRO A 576 15.94 3.75 -4.64
CA PRO A 576 17.00 2.80 -4.30
C PRO A 576 17.55 3.10 -2.90
N LEU A 577 17.60 2.08 -2.05
CA LEU A 577 18.25 2.12 -0.74
C LEU A 577 19.44 1.16 -0.73
N ARG A 578 20.63 1.74 -0.62
CA ARG A 578 21.89 1.03 -0.39
C ARG A 578 22.02 0.62 1.07
N TYR A 579 22.99 -0.26 1.36
CA TYR A 579 23.31 -0.69 2.72
C TYR A 579 22.10 -1.19 3.51
N SER A 580 21.18 -1.85 2.80
CA SER A 580 19.86 -2.30 3.24
C SER A 580 19.77 -3.82 3.12
N GLN A 581 20.25 -4.51 4.15
CA GLN A 581 20.30 -5.97 4.18
C GLN A 581 18.96 -6.57 4.59
N VAL A 582 18.22 -7.11 3.62
CA VAL A 582 16.96 -7.82 3.89
C VAL A 582 17.21 -9.05 4.76
N GLN A 583 16.35 -9.23 5.76
CA GLN A 583 16.43 -10.33 6.72
C GLN A 583 15.40 -11.42 6.42
N LYS A 584 14.15 -11.03 6.16
CA LYS A 584 13.07 -11.93 5.74
C LYS A 584 11.93 -11.19 5.05
N VAL A 585 11.14 -11.94 4.30
CA VAL A 585 9.83 -11.52 3.80
C VAL A 585 8.81 -11.68 4.92
N LEU A 586 7.94 -10.69 5.05
CA LEU A 586 6.80 -10.72 5.96
C LEU A 586 5.61 -11.34 5.23
N ILE A 587 5.16 -12.48 5.73
CA ILE A 587 4.09 -13.29 5.14
C ILE A 587 3.00 -13.46 6.18
N ASN A 588 1.75 -13.27 5.78
CA ASN A 588 0.60 -13.50 6.66
C ASN A 588 0.19 -14.99 6.67
N GLU A 589 -0.80 -15.34 7.49
CA GLU A 589 -1.30 -16.71 7.63
C GLU A 589 -1.83 -17.34 6.32
N ASN A 590 -2.04 -16.53 5.28
CA ASN A 590 -2.56 -16.95 3.96
C ASN A 590 -1.48 -17.05 2.91
N LYS A 591 -0.21 -17.05 3.34
CA LYS A 591 0.94 -17.14 2.46
C LYS A 591 1.04 -15.94 1.49
N VAL A 592 0.48 -14.78 1.88
CA VAL A 592 0.59 -13.52 1.14
C VAL A 592 1.71 -12.67 1.72
N ALA A 593 2.68 -12.31 0.88
CA ALA A 593 3.76 -11.40 1.24
C ALA A 593 3.24 -9.96 1.31
N TYR A 594 3.48 -9.27 2.43
CA TYR A 594 3.02 -7.89 2.65
C TYR A 594 4.17 -6.91 2.97
N GLY A 595 5.42 -7.39 2.99
CA GLY A 595 6.57 -6.53 3.27
C GLY A 595 7.85 -7.31 3.50
N VAL A 596 8.87 -6.61 4.00
CA VAL A 596 10.17 -7.17 4.38
C VAL A 596 10.68 -6.51 5.66
N THR A 597 11.45 -7.25 6.45
CA THR A 597 12.33 -6.66 7.46
C THR A 597 13.74 -6.56 6.89
N TYR A 598 14.44 -5.47 7.21
CA TYR A 598 15.79 -5.23 6.72
C TYR A 598 16.62 -4.42 7.71
N LEU A 599 17.94 -4.55 7.62
CA LEU A 599 18.89 -3.76 8.39
C LEU A 599 19.44 -2.65 7.49
N ARG A 600 19.15 -1.40 7.81
CA ARG A 600 19.72 -0.24 7.11
C ARG A 600 20.88 0.31 7.93
N HIS A 601 22.10 0.18 7.41
CA HIS A 601 23.32 0.48 8.17
C HIS A 601 23.34 -0.24 9.55
N GLY A 602 22.87 -1.50 9.59
CA GLY A 602 22.77 -2.28 10.82
C GLY A 602 21.54 -1.98 11.70
N ILE A 603 20.76 -0.94 11.38
CA ILE A 603 19.57 -0.56 12.16
C ILE A 603 18.34 -1.32 11.64
N PRO A 604 17.57 -2.02 12.49
CA PRO A 604 16.33 -2.69 12.09
C PRO A 604 15.28 -1.75 11.50
N GLN A 605 14.71 -2.16 10.39
CA GLN A 605 13.66 -1.45 9.67
C GLN A 605 12.61 -2.44 9.15
N ILE A 606 11.41 -1.92 8.88
CA ILE A 606 10.32 -2.64 8.23
C ILE A 606 9.84 -1.82 7.05
N ALA A 607 9.66 -2.48 5.89
CA ALA A 607 9.02 -1.88 4.73
C ALA A 607 7.81 -2.71 4.31
N HIS A 608 6.67 -2.04 4.18
CA HIS A 608 5.43 -2.66 3.71
C HIS A 608 5.28 -2.49 2.20
N ALA A 609 4.97 -3.59 1.52
CA ALA A 609 4.57 -3.60 0.12
C ALA A 609 3.04 -3.50 0.07
N SER A 610 2.53 -2.62 -0.78
CA SER A 610 1.09 -2.53 -1.06
C SER A 610 0.70 -3.09 -2.43
N ARG A 611 1.67 -3.66 -3.15
CA ARG A 611 1.44 -4.38 -4.41
C ARG A 611 2.05 -5.77 -4.35
N GLU A 612 3.39 -5.84 -4.36
CA GLU A 612 4.11 -7.11 -4.38
C GLU A 612 5.50 -6.97 -3.73
N VAL A 613 6.04 -8.10 -3.28
CA VAL A 613 7.43 -8.25 -2.86
C VAL A 613 8.13 -9.14 -3.89
N ILE A 614 9.14 -8.62 -4.57
CA ILE A 614 9.93 -9.35 -5.56
C ILE A 614 11.30 -9.69 -4.99
N ILE A 615 11.63 -10.99 -5.02
CA ILE A 615 12.94 -11.52 -4.64
C ILE A 615 13.83 -11.54 -5.89
N SER A 616 14.91 -10.75 -5.89
CA SER A 616 15.85 -10.67 -7.02
C SER A 616 17.31 -10.71 -6.54
N ALA A 617 17.61 -11.62 -5.61
CA ALA A 617 18.92 -11.71 -4.95
C ALA A 617 19.89 -12.70 -5.63
N GLY A 618 19.58 -13.16 -6.85
CA GLY A 618 20.40 -14.14 -7.57
C GLY A 618 20.21 -15.59 -7.10
N ALA A 619 20.92 -16.54 -7.75
CA ALA A 619 20.68 -17.98 -7.59
C ALA A 619 20.97 -18.52 -6.18
N VAL A 620 21.89 -17.89 -5.42
CA VAL A 620 22.27 -18.35 -4.07
C VAL A 620 21.47 -17.64 -2.97
N LEU A 621 21.35 -16.31 -3.01
CA LEU A 621 20.68 -15.58 -1.93
C LEU A 621 19.16 -15.65 -2.00
N SER A 622 18.56 -15.80 -3.19
CA SER A 622 17.10 -15.94 -3.31
C SER A 622 16.55 -17.15 -2.53
N PRO A 623 17.08 -18.38 -2.70
CA PRO A 623 16.61 -19.52 -1.91
C PRO A 623 16.93 -19.37 -0.41
N ILE A 624 18.06 -18.74 -0.05
CA ILE A 624 18.36 -18.43 1.37
C ILE A 624 17.28 -17.52 1.96
N MET A 625 16.84 -16.50 1.23
CA MET A 625 15.82 -15.56 1.70
C MET A 625 14.43 -16.19 1.78
N LEU A 626 14.09 -17.08 0.84
CA LEU A 626 12.88 -17.89 0.94
C LEU A 626 12.90 -18.75 2.21
N MET A 627 14.01 -19.47 2.46
CA MET A 627 14.15 -20.31 3.65
C MET A 627 14.09 -19.50 4.94
N LYS A 628 14.77 -18.33 5.01
CA LYS A 628 14.65 -17.40 6.15
C LYS A 628 13.24 -16.88 6.39
N SER A 629 12.40 -16.91 5.36
CA SER A 629 10.99 -16.50 5.41
C SER A 629 10.04 -17.67 5.66
N GLY A 630 10.55 -18.87 5.96
CA GLY A 630 9.75 -20.07 6.21
C GLY A 630 9.26 -20.81 4.97
N ILE A 631 9.84 -20.51 3.79
CA ILE A 631 9.51 -21.17 2.53
C ILE A 631 10.70 -22.01 2.07
N GLY A 632 10.55 -23.34 2.08
CA GLY A 632 11.61 -24.26 1.68
C GLY A 632 11.40 -25.67 2.22
N PRO A 633 12.39 -26.58 2.11
CA PRO A 633 12.22 -27.96 2.56
C PRO A 633 11.91 -28.01 4.07
N ALA A 634 10.80 -28.64 4.45
CA ALA A 634 10.35 -28.69 5.84
C ALA A 634 11.44 -29.16 6.82
N ASN A 635 12.18 -30.21 6.44
CA ASN A 635 13.26 -30.79 7.25
C ASN A 635 14.37 -29.76 7.54
N THR A 636 14.75 -28.98 6.52
CA THR A 636 15.76 -27.92 6.63
C THR A 636 15.27 -26.78 7.51
N LEU A 637 14.00 -26.37 7.35
CA LEU A 637 13.39 -25.31 8.15
C LEU A 637 13.27 -25.70 9.63
N GLN A 638 12.83 -26.92 9.91
CA GLN A 638 12.74 -27.48 11.27
C GLN A 638 14.13 -27.55 11.94
N ALA A 639 15.13 -28.07 11.23
CA ALA A 639 16.51 -28.11 11.73
C ALA A 639 17.05 -26.71 12.06
N ALA A 640 16.66 -25.70 11.27
CA ALA A 640 17.02 -24.31 11.48
C ALA A 640 16.14 -23.57 12.51
N LYS A 641 15.13 -24.24 13.11
CA LYS A 641 14.13 -23.63 14.00
C LYS A 641 13.38 -22.45 13.38
N ILE A 642 13.18 -22.49 12.06
CA ILE A 642 12.40 -21.50 11.32
C ILE A 642 10.96 -22.00 11.19
N PRO A 643 9.94 -21.19 11.57
CA PRO A 643 8.55 -21.57 11.35
C PRO A 643 8.27 -21.89 9.88
N ILE A 644 7.64 -23.04 9.63
CA ILE A 644 7.29 -23.46 8.27
C ILE A 644 6.04 -22.69 7.84
N VAL A 645 6.20 -21.82 6.84
CA VAL A 645 5.10 -21.14 6.14
C VAL A 645 4.63 -22.00 4.97
N GLN A 646 5.57 -22.57 4.22
CA GLN A 646 5.29 -23.46 3.09
C GLN A 646 6.44 -24.45 2.90
N ASP A 647 6.11 -25.74 2.86
CA ASP A 647 7.04 -26.77 2.43
C ASP A 647 7.21 -26.70 0.90
N LEU A 648 8.41 -26.39 0.45
CA LEU A 648 8.82 -26.42 -0.95
C LEU A 648 10.20 -27.09 -1.06
N PRO A 649 10.25 -28.42 -1.27
CA PRO A 649 11.51 -29.17 -1.26
C PRO A 649 12.50 -28.76 -2.36
N GLY A 650 12.01 -28.13 -3.44
CA GLY A 650 12.87 -27.63 -4.53
C GLY A 650 13.66 -26.36 -4.20
N VAL A 651 13.35 -25.64 -3.12
CA VAL A 651 14.06 -24.39 -2.78
C VAL A 651 15.51 -24.70 -2.40
N GLY A 652 16.45 -24.13 -3.16
CA GLY A 652 17.89 -24.34 -2.96
C GLY A 652 18.44 -25.63 -3.59
N GLN A 653 17.63 -26.37 -4.34
CA GLN A 653 18.07 -27.53 -5.13
C GLN A 653 18.45 -27.10 -6.56
N ASN A 654 19.10 -28.01 -7.30
CA ASN A 654 19.41 -27.85 -8.73
C ASN A 654 20.16 -26.56 -9.07
N LEU A 655 21.14 -26.18 -8.24
CA LEU A 655 22.07 -25.12 -8.60
C LEU A 655 22.90 -25.61 -9.80
N LEU A 656 22.66 -25.03 -10.97
CA LEU A 656 23.43 -25.27 -12.17
C LEU A 656 24.52 -24.22 -12.27
N ASP A 657 25.73 -24.65 -12.60
CA ASP A 657 26.86 -23.79 -12.93
C ASP A 657 27.44 -24.25 -14.27
N HIS A 658 28.03 -23.33 -15.03
CA HIS A 658 28.68 -23.64 -16.30
C HIS A 658 30.17 -23.76 -16.06
N ALA A 659 30.75 -24.94 -16.31
CA ALA A 659 32.19 -25.13 -16.19
C ALA A 659 32.91 -24.27 -17.24
N ALA A 660 33.75 -23.34 -16.77
CA ALA A 660 34.64 -22.56 -17.61
C ALA A 660 36.03 -23.21 -17.64
N ILE A 661 36.42 -23.75 -18.80
CA ILE A 661 37.76 -24.30 -19.01
C ILE A 661 38.63 -23.24 -19.68
N HIS A 662 39.66 -22.79 -18.97
CA HIS A 662 40.61 -21.81 -19.48
C HIS A 662 41.84 -22.51 -20.07
N PHE A 663 41.95 -22.52 -21.40
CA PHE A 663 43.17 -22.92 -22.08
C PHE A 663 44.19 -21.78 -22.05
N LYS A 664 45.37 -22.04 -21.50
CA LYS A 664 46.50 -21.10 -21.53
C LYS A 664 47.46 -21.54 -22.63
N PHE A 665 47.66 -20.67 -23.60
CA PHE A 665 48.61 -20.91 -24.68
C PHE A 665 49.89 -20.12 -24.42
N GLN A 666 51.04 -20.77 -24.62
CA GLN A 666 52.32 -20.07 -24.66
C GLN A 666 52.53 -19.51 -26.06
N ILE A 667 52.69 -18.20 -26.17
CA ILE A 667 53.07 -17.56 -27.44
C ILE A 667 54.58 -17.70 -27.56
N LEU A 668 55.02 -18.61 -28.43
CA LEU A 668 56.44 -18.93 -28.62
C LEU A 668 57.20 -17.85 -29.42
N ASN A 669 56.49 -16.98 -30.15
CA ASN A 669 57.07 -15.87 -30.90
C ASN A 669 57.08 -14.59 -30.04
N PRO A 670 58.25 -14.06 -29.63
CA PRO A 670 58.34 -12.87 -28.77
C PRO A 670 57.71 -11.62 -29.38
N SER A 671 57.86 -11.41 -30.70
CA SER A 671 57.27 -10.26 -31.41
C SER A 671 55.75 -10.35 -31.49
N ALA A 672 55.21 -11.57 -31.64
CA ALA A 672 53.77 -11.79 -31.57
C ALA A 672 53.22 -11.61 -30.14
N ALA A 673 53.98 -12.03 -29.12
CA ALA A 673 53.63 -11.82 -27.72
C ALA A 673 53.60 -10.32 -27.36
N GLN A 674 54.55 -9.54 -27.88
CA GLN A 674 54.62 -8.09 -27.69
C GLN A 674 53.50 -7.34 -28.45
N ALA A 675 53.11 -7.82 -29.63
CA ALA A 675 52.00 -7.27 -30.41
C ALA A 675 50.61 -7.61 -29.81
N LEU A 676 50.45 -8.79 -29.20
CA LEU A 676 49.19 -9.24 -28.60
C LEU A 676 48.96 -8.70 -27.18
N ASN A 677 50.02 -8.24 -26.51
CA ASN A 677 49.92 -7.62 -25.18
C ASN A 677 50.88 -6.42 -25.05
N PRO A 678 50.51 -5.24 -25.60
CA PRO A 678 51.37 -4.05 -25.56
C PRO A 678 51.71 -3.59 -24.13
N LEU A 679 50.90 -3.98 -23.13
CA LEU A 679 51.12 -3.74 -21.70
C LEU A 679 52.30 -4.53 -21.08
N LEU A 680 52.99 -5.38 -21.86
CA LEU A 680 54.22 -6.04 -21.42
C LEU A 680 55.47 -5.13 -21.49
N SER A 681 55.32 -3.88 -21.94
CA SER A 681 56.38 -2.86 -21.97
C SER A 681 56.01 -1.63 -21.13
N GLU A 682 56.98 -0.98 -20.49
CA GLU A 682 56.76 0.28 -19.74
C GLU A 682 56.13 1.38 -20.62
N SER A 683 56.60 1.51 -21.87
CA SER A 683 56.03 2.43 -22.86
C SER A 683 54.57 2.10 -23.19
N GLY A 684 54.20 0.82 -23.22
CA GLY A 684 52.81 0.40 -23.43
C GLY A 684 51.91 0.64 -22.22
N TRP A 685 52.47 0.65 -21.00
CA TRP A 685 51.76 1.09 -19.79
C TRP A 685 51.47 2.59 -19.81
N GLU A 686 52.45 3.43 -20.17
CA GLU A 686 52.27 4.88 -20.28
C GLU A 686 51.27 5.24 -21.38
N ASP A 687 51.38 4.60 -22.54
CA ASP A 687 50.51 4.84 -23.70
C ASP A 687 49.08 4.36 -23.43
N ALA A 688 48.89 3.26 -22.67
CA ALA A 688 47.57 2.82 -22.20
C ALA A 688 46.96 3.77 -21.14
N PHE A 689 47.78 4.35 -20.25
CA PHE A 689 47.33 5.33 -19.27
C PHE A 689 46.88 6.64 -19.92
N ILE A 690 47.56 7.06 -20.98
CA ILE A 690 47.22 8.25 -21.79
C ILE A 690 46.00 7.98 -22.67
N LYS A 691 45.90 6.78 -23.28
CA LYS A 691 44.79 6.38 -24.16
C LYS A 691 43.53 5.95 -23.42
N LEU A 692 43.56 5.74 -22.10
CA LEU A 692 42.36 5.55 -21.27
C LEU A 692 41.37 6.73 -21.32
N GLN A 693 41.73 7.84 -21.98
CA GLN A 693 40.85 8.97 -22.30
C GLN A 693 40.27 8.97 -23.72
N ALA A 694 40.58 7.97 -24.57
CA ALA A 694 40.10 7.88 -25.95
C ALA A 694 39.68 6.43 -26.32
N PRO A 695 38.65 6.24 -27.18
CA PRO A 695 38.22 4.90 -27.59
C PRO A 695 39.31 4.19 -28.41
N ILE A 696 39.77 3.02 -27.94
CA ILE A 696 40.74 2.18 -28.64
C ILE A 696 39.98 1.15 -29.49
N ASN A 697 40.12 1.22 -30.83
CA ASN A 697 39.69 0.16 -31.74
C ASN A 697 40.87 -0.77 -32.03
N ILE A 698 40.76 -2.03 -31.62
CA ILE A 698 41.72 -3.10 -31.96
C ILE A 698 41.05 -3.99 -33.00
N ASN A 699 41.52 -3.95 -34.25
CA ASN A 699 41.13 -4.91 -35.28
C ASN A 699 42.10 -6.10 -35.24
N VAL A 700 41.56 -7.30 -34.99
CA VAL A 700 42.28 -8.56 -35.12
C VAL A 700 41.67 -9.34 -36.29
N GLU A 701 42.41 -9.51 -37.36
CA GLU A 701 42.04 -10.38 -38.49
C GLU A 701 42.49 -11.82 -38.20
N PHE A 702 41.54 -12.74 -38.09
CA PHE A 702 41.84 -14.17 -38.06
C PHE A 702 41.77 -14.75 -39.48
N GLY A 703 42.92 -15.10 -40.05
CA GLY A 703 42.98 -15.94 -41.25
C GLY A 703 42.40 -17.33 -40.93
N ARG A 704 41.30 -17.72 -41.58
CA ARG A 704 40.66 -19.03 -41.39
C ARG A 704 41.59 -20.17 -41.82
N PRO A 705 41.93 -21.14 -40.95
CA PRO A 705 42.30 -22.47 -41.40
C PRO A 705 41.03 -23.25 -41.72
N LYS A 706 40.97 -23.85 -42.91
CA LYS A 706 39.96 -24.84 -43.28
C LYS A 706 40.24 -26.15 -42.54
N SER A 707 39.87 -26.28 -41.27
CA SER A 707 39.82 -27.60 -40.62
C SER A 707 38.76 -27.66 -39.54
N ARG A 708 37.86 -28.63 -39.68
CA ARG A 708 36.97 -29.08 -38.61
C ARG A 708 37.82 -29.72 -37.51
N GLY A 709 37.82 -29.12 -36.33
CA GLY A 709 37.57 -29.84 -35.08
C GLY A 709 38.63 -30.71 -34.41
N CYS A 710 39.94 -30.58 -34.65
CA CYS A 710 40.94 -31.30 -33.85
C CYS A 710 41.85 -30.33 -33.08
N VAL A 711 41.97 -30.49 -31.76
CA VAL A 711 43.00 -29.85 -30.94
C VAL A 711 43.95 -30.94 -30.44
N ILE A 712 45.21 -30.83 -30.83
CA ILE A 712 46.25 -31.77 -30.38
C ILE A 712 46.83 -31.22 -29.07
N LEU A 713 46.67 -31.97 -27.98
CA LEU A 713 47.24 -31.65 -26.68
C LEU A 713 48.47 -32.54 -26.41
N ASN A 714 49.58 -31.91 -26.06
CA ASN A 714 50.75 -32.61 -25.52
C ASN A 714 50.63 -32.60 -23.99
N THR A 715 50.38 -33.76 -23.40
CA THR A 715 50.10 -33.90 -21.95
C THR A 715 51.36 -34.05 -21.09
N TYR A 716 52.57 -33.93 -21.65
CA TYR A 716 53.84 -34.05 -20.91
C TYR A 716 54.76 -32.83 -21.11
N ALA A 717 54.24 -31.62 -20.93
CA ALA A 717 55.06 -30.40 -20.93
C ALA A 717 55.02 -29.72 -19.55
N HIS A 718 55.63 -30.33 -18.53
CA HIS A 718 55.94 -29.60 -17.30
C HIS A 718 57.33 -29.88 -16.70
N SER A 719 58.29 -30.49 -17.42
CA SER A 719 59.63 -30.62 -16.81
C SER A 719 60.86 -30.66 -17.72
N SER A 720 60.77 -30.96 -19.03
CA SER A 720 62.00 -31.15 -19.84
C SER A 720 62.12 -30.35 -21.13
N GLY A 721 61.07 -29.67 -21.60
CA GLY A 721 61.17 -28.79 -22.78
C GLY A 721 61.38 -29.50 -24.13
N GLU A 722 61.28 -30.83 -24.19
CA GLU A 722 61.24 -31.58 -25.46
C GLU A 722 59.81 -32.01 -25.81
N ILE A 723 59.47 -31.91 -27.10
CA ILE A 723 58.19 -32.34 -27.68
C ILE A 723 58.35 -33.80 -28.13
N ASP A 724 57.58 -34.71 -27.53
CA ASP A 724 57.48 -36.12 -27.94
C ASP A 724 56.28 -36.29 -28.88
N ASP A 725 56.54 -36.37 -30.19
CA ASP A 725 55.50 -36.45 -31.23
C ASP A 725 54.70 -37.77 -31.19
N GLU A 726 55.19 -38.81 -30.52
CA GLU A 726 54.48 -40.10 -30.39
C GLU A 726 53.41 -40.11 -29.28
N LYS A 727 53.31 -39.04 -28.47
CA LYS A 727 52.35 -38.91 -27.34
C LYS A 727 51.38 -37.75 -27.48
N LEU A 728 51.08 -37.37 -28.71
CA LEU A 728 50.11 -36.33 -29.03
C LEU A 728 48.67 -36.88 -28.85
N VAL A 729 47.91 -36.31 -27.90
CA VAL A 729 46.49 -36.62 -27.73
C VAL A 729 45.69 -35.74 -28.68
N SER A 730 45.13 -36.35 -29.74
CA SER A 730 44.17 -35.70 -30.62
C SER A 730 42.80 -35.63 -29.95
N LEU A 731 42.37 -34.44 -29.54
CA LEU A 731 41.02 -34.19 -29.05
C LEU A 731 40.16 -33.72 -30.23
N ASP A 732 39.29 -34.60 -30.72
CA ASP A 732 38.27 -34.26 -31.71
C ASP A 732 37.13 -33.50 -31.00
N LEU A 733 37.15 -32.17 -31.09
CA LEU A 733 36.10 -31.31 -30.55
C LEU A 733 34.80 -31.39 -31.37
N GLY A 734 34.80 -32.09 -32.51
CA GLY A 734 33.63 -32.37 -33.32
C GLY A 734 32.65 -33.34 -32.65
N SER A 735 33.11 -34.13 -31.66
CA SER A 735 32.27 -35.10 -30.94
C SER A 735 31.59 -34.55 -29.69
N LEU A 736 32.01 -33.38 -29.16
CA LEU A 736 31.46 -32.70 -27.96
C LEU A 736 30.05 -32.11 -28.16
N THR A 737 29.17 -32.89 -28.78
CA THR A 737 27.83 -32.47 -29.18
C THR A 737 26.76 -32.84 -28.16
N ASP A 738 27.11 -33.66 -27.17
CA ASP A 738 26.26 -34.08 -26.05
C ASP A 738 26.85 -33.54 -24.72
N PRO A 739 26.07 -32.88 -23.85
CA PRO A 739 26.52 -32.48 -22.51
C PRO A 739 27.08 -33.61 -21.63
N THR A 740 26.82 -34.88 -21.97
CA THR A 740 27.42 -36.05 -21.30
C THR A 740 28.89 -36.30 -21.70
N ASP A 741 29.39 -35.66 -22.77
CA ASP A 741 30.77 -35.81 -23.23
C ASP A 741 31.81 -35.13 -22.32
N ILE A 742 31.39 -34.40 -21.28
CA ILE A 742 32.32 -33.83 -20.30
C ILE A 742 32.97 -34.91 -19.42
N ASP A 743 32.34 -36.09 -19.31
CA ASP A 743 32.92 -37.24 -18.60
C ASP A 743 34.20 -37.73 -19.30
N VAL A 744 34.32 -37.54 -20.62
CA VAL A 744 35.55 -37.84 -21.39
C VAL A 744 36.71 -36.92 -21.01
N LEU A 745 36.43 -35.70 -20.53
CA LEU A 745 37.44 -34.75 -20.03
C LEU A 745 37.75 -34.93 -18.54
N LEU A 746 36.93 -35.67 -17.80
CA LEU A 746 37.09 -35.91 -16.36
C LEU A 746 37.69 -37.29 -16.02
N GLU A 747 37.67 -38.26 -16.95
CA GLU A 747 38.26 -39.59 -16.76
C GLU A 747 39.77 -39.70 -17.07
N GLY A 748 40.47 -38.61 -17.39
CA GLY A 748 41.94 -38.63 -17.53
C GLY A 748 42.57 -37.34 -18.00
#